data_AF-A0A2V5U3R9-F1
#
_entry.id   AF-A0A2V5U3R9-F1
#
_cell.length_a   1.000
_cell.length_b   1.000
_cell.length_c   1.000
_cell.angle_alpha   90.00
_cell.angle_beta   90.00
_cell.angle_gamma   90.00
#
_symmetry.space_group_name_H-M   'P 1'
#
loop_
_entity.id
_entity.type
_entity.pdbx_description
1 polymer ?
#
loop_
_entity_poly.entity_id
_entity_poly.type
_entity_poly.pdbx_seq_one_letter_code
_entity_poly.pdbx_strand_id
1 'polypeptide(L)'
;PPTLLIPQASDYFTSACGSTVYRGDVLGPGYNDNFFVCEPVHNLIQRRRLVPNGATFIAERTEAGKDFLASTDPWFHGVFTTTGPDGCLYVVDFYRKYVEHPAWVAEELKNTTPWRTGEAHGRIWRIHPKNWSPKARKPNLSRARSSELVKHLADENGWWRDTAQRLLVERQDRSIVPALEKMARKSPSSPGRLHAFYTLDGLGALKPELVTTSLRDSDPHVRDNAIRLSEQFLVGGARVPASPDPSRSHRGNEVDQNRLLTSAATTSRLDRISPHGVDELTKALYALVDDPDPRVRLQLALTLGELEDDRVLTTLSRLALAGAGDRWQSLAILTSVGPRPWRFWKMLTDKEPTWFSTPNAEHAWFIDKLATLVAASRKENDLREAAASLAQDKLPLYAKMVLLSNLAAVEKSNPLVEKLLAPTPEGPSRSTASIVAEAELVALSPESPLPVRLAAIGLLGRGVSSSVQDLVRLLLPEIPPEVRSATVNALSQMGNPIAAGLAFDSWERYARSTRQQLIAATPRSGALAGALLTALERGKILLIEVDPSIRQALQKMSNPELRQRAEQLFKGALSPDRDQAAQKFRPAVEMPGDRKHGAEIFARTCLQCHAMQGEGARIGPDLSGIATHSRETLLVDILDPSRQVLPDFVSYTVVTTDGETSTGLIMAESTASVTVRRPNAPDATIQRSQIKELKADGKSLMPDGLEAGMTVPDMADLLSFLRQPEAALLPKEK
;
A
#
# COMPACT_ATOMS: atom_id res chain seq x y z
N PRO A 1 10.97 26.40 -14.47
CA PRO A 1 10.03 25.52 -13.74
C PRO A 1 8.75 25.27 -14.57
N PRO A 2 8.13 24.07 -14.51
CA PRO A 2 6.81 23.83 -15.10
C PRO A 2 5.80 24.87 -14.59
N THR A 3 4.83 25.27 -15.42
CA THR A 3 3.80 26.23 -15.00
C THR A 3 2.75 25.50 -14.17
N LEU A 4 3.08 25.20 -12.91
CA LEU A 4 2.20 24.51 -11.99
C LEU A 4 1.40 25.51 -11.17
N LEU A 5 0.09 25.30 -11.11
CA LEU A 5 -0.83 26.11 -10.32
C LEU A 5 -1.16 25.43 -8.98
N ILE A 6 -0.85 24.14 -8.86
CA ILE A 6 -0.98 23.36 -7.63
C ILE A 6 0.42 22.85 -7.27
N PRO A 7 1.04 23.34 -6.18
CA PRO A 7 2.25 22.72 -5.67
C PRO A 7 1.90 21.32 -5.15
N GLN A 8 2.51 20.33 -5.78
CA GLN A 8 2.36 18.93 -5.39
C GLN A 8 3.63 18.51 -4.65
N ALA A 9 3.50 17.57 -3.73
CA ALA A 9 4.65 17.07 -3.00
C ALA A 9 5.69 16.53 -3.98
N SER A 10 6.95 16.90 -3.79
CA SER A 10 8.10 16.38 -4.54
C SER A 10 8.33 14.88 -4.35
N ASP A 11 7.64 14.29 -3.39
CA ASP A 11 7.99 12.99 -2.82
C ASP A 11 7.10 11.85 -3.34
N TYR A 12 6.04 12.17 -4.12
CA TYR A 12 5.17 11.18 -4.75
C TYR A 12 4.62 11.65 -6.09
N PHE A 13 4.26 10.70 -6.96
CA PHE A 13 3.56 10.99 -8.21
C PHE A 13 2.11 11.32 -7.96
N THR A 14 1.59 12.34 -8.63
CA THR A 14 0.18 12.72 -8.50
C THR A 14 -0.63 12.32 -9.71
N SER A 15 0.03 12.14 -10.86
CA SER A 15 -0.61 11.97 -12.16
C SER A 15 0.07 10.87 -12.98
N ALA A 16 0.61 9.87 -12.28
CA ALA A 16 1.28 8.73 -12.88
C ALA A 16 0.38 8.09 -13.96
N CYS A 17 0.84 8.10 -15.20
CA CYS A 17 0.09 7.60 -16.35
C CYS A 17 1.02 6.97 -17.40
N GLY A 18 0.44 6.46 -18.49
CA GLY A 18 1.23 6.00 -19.63
C GLY A 18 2.18 4.83 -19.35
N SER A 19 1.88 4.05 -18.32
CA SER A 19 2.66 2.95 -17.77
C SER A 19 2.90 1.83 -18.80
N THR A 20 4.16 1.56 -19.16
CA THR A 20 4.53 0.53 -20.16
C THR A 20 5.76 -0.27 -19.75
N VAL A 21 5.67 -1.60 -19.83
CA VAL A 21 6.85 -2.46 -19.86
C VAL A 21 7.42 -2.47 -21.27
N TYR A 22 8.69 -2.11 -21.42
CA TYR A 22 9.35 -2.07 -22.72
C TYR A 22 9.57 -3.48 -23.26
N ARG A 23 9.07 -3.74 -24.48
CA ARG A 23 9.14 -5.05 -25.16
C ARG A 23 9.79 -4.92 -26.54
N GLY A 24 10.56 -3.87 -26.78
CA GLY A 24 11.25 -3.61 -28.04
C GLY A 24 12.68 -4.16 -28.05
N ASP A 25 13.27 -4.24 -29.25
CA ASP A 25 14.58 -4.83 -29.52
C ASP A 25 15.69 -3.79 -29.75
N VAL A 26 15.43 -2.50 -29.48
CA VAL A 26 16.32 -1.39 -29.89
C VAL A 26 17.07 -0.73 -28.75
N LEU A 27 16.46 -0.53 -27.58
CA LEU A 27 17.12 0.18 -26.47
C LEU A 27 18.28 -0.63 -25.85
N GLY A 28 18.31 -1.93 -26.09
CA GLY A 28 19.34 -2.85 -25.63
C GLY A 28 18.97 -3.61 -24.35
N PRO A 29 19.77 -4.62 -23.97
CA PRO A 29 19.39 -5.59 -22.93
C PRO A 29 19.24 -4.98 -21.54
N GLY A 30 19.87 -3.83 -21.26
CA GLY A 30 19.70 -3.12 -20.00
C GLY A 30 18.27 -2.59 -19.78
N TYR A 31 17.43 -2.58 -20.82
CA TYR A 31 16.03 -2.15 -20.77
C TYR A 31 15.03 -3.32 -20.76
N ASN A 32 15.50 -4.57 -20.75
CA ASN A 32 14.63 -5.73 -20.55
C ASN A 32 13.99 -5.65 -19.16
N ASP A 33 12.70 -5.99 -19.05
CA ASP A 33 11.94 -5.92 -17.79
C ASP A 33 11.91 -4.52 -17.15
N ASN A 34 12.14 -3.47 -17.95
CA ASN A 34 12.01 -2.10 -17.49
C ASN A 34 10.61 -1.57 -17.77
N PHE A 35 10.10 -0.89 -16.76
CA PHE A 35 8.81 -0.23 -16.71
C PHE A 35 9.01 1.28 -16.78
N PHE A 36 8.24 1.93 -17.65
CA PHE A 36 8.26 3.38 -17.84
C PHE A 36 6.92 3.96 -17.42
N VAL A 37 6.95 5.06 -16.67
CA VAL A 37 5.76 5.77 -16.20
C VAL A 37 5.93 7.25 -16.42
N CYS A 38 4.93 7.85 -17.03
CA CYS A 38 4.87 9.29 -17.23
C CYS A 38 4.40 9.97 -15.95
N GLU A 39 5.03 11.08 -15.61
CA GLU A 39 4.56 12.01 -14.58
C GLU A 39 4.46 13.41 -15.23
N PRO A 40 3.28 13.76 -15.79
CA PRO A 40 3.12 14.93 -16.63
C PRO A 40 3.25 16.25 -15.85
N VAL A 41 2.89 16.28 -14.57
CA VAL A 41 3.02 17.48 -13.72
C VAL A 41 4.49 17.86 -13.54
N HIS A 42 5.34 16.87 -13.30
CA HIS A 42 6.77 17.09 -13.08
C HIS A 42 7.59 17.06 -14.38
N ASN A 43 6.94 17.02 -15.54
CA ASN A 43 7.55 16.99 -16.87
C ASN A 43 8.61 15.89 -17.02
N LEU A 44 8.36 14.72 -16.41
CA LEU A 44 9.30 13.61 -16.40
C LEU A 44 8.68 12.27 -16.82
N ILE A 45 9.54 11.36 -17.23
CA ILE A 45 9.24 9.94 -17.43
C ILE A 45 10.23 9.17 -16.58
N GLN A 46 9.71 8.43 -15.61
CA GLN A 46 10.53 7.60 -14.75
C GLN A 46 10.69 6.21 -15.35
N ARG A 47 11.90 5.67 -15.19
CA ARG A 47 12.24 4.28 -15.52
C ARG A 47 12.48 3.50 -14.24
N ARG A 48 11.77 2.38 -14.13
CA ARG A 48 11.96 1.39 -13.08
C ARG A 48 12.33 0.04 -13.67
N ARG A 49 13.13 -0.72 -12.95
CA ARG A 49 13.41 -2.12 -13.28
C ARG A 49 12.50 -3.00 -12.43
N LEU A 50 11.82 -3.95 -13.07
CA LEU A 50 11.06 -4.98 -12.38
C LEU A 50 12.03 -6.07 -11.92
N VAL A 51 12.15 -6.27 -10.62
CA VAL A 51 12.99 -7.31 -10.03
C VAL A 51 12.08 -8.39 -9.45
N PRO A 52 12.26 -9.66 -9.85
CA PRO A 52 11.50 -10.76 -9.27
C PRO A 52 11.58 -10.77 -7.74
N ASN A 53 10.43 -10.85 -7.09
CA ASN A 53 10.31 -10.97 -5.65
C ASN A 53 9.18 -11.95 -5.34
N GLY A 54 9.57 -13.21 -5.13
CA GLY A 54 8.63 -14.32 -5.04
C GLY A 54 7.81 -14.45 -6.32
N ALA A 55 6.49 -14.64 -6.21
CA ALA A 55 5.57 -14.80 -7.33
C ALA A 55 5.26 -13.48 -8.06
N THR A 56 5.81 -12.36 -7.60
CA THR A 56 5.58 -11.02 -8.17
C THR A 56 6.89 -10.28 -8.43
N PHE A 57 6.82 -8.96 -8.57
CA PHE A 57 7.97 -8.10 -8.79
C PHE A 57 7.93 -6.92 -7.82
N ILE A 58 9.10 -6.44 -7.42
CA ILE A 58 9.27 -5.10 -6.89
C ILE A 58 9.80 -4.19 -8.01
N ALA A 59 9.38 -2.92 -8.01
CA ALA A 59 9.80 -1.94 -8.99
C ALA A 59 10.86 -1.01 -8.39
N GLU A 60 12.11 -1.18 -8.82
CA GLU A 60 13.25 -0.41 -8.32
C GLU A 60 13.56 0.77 -9.24
N ARG A 61 13.91 1.92 -8.66
CA ARG A 61 14.46 3.04 -9.44
C ARG A 61 15.84 2.65 -9.94
N THR A 62 16.10 2.88 -11.22
CA THR A 62 17.35 2.46 -11.88
C THR A 62 18.51 3.43 -11.63
N GLU A 63 18.23 4.72 -11.45
CA GLU A 63 19.25 5.76 -11.28
C GLU A 63 18.84 6.75 -10.17
N ALA A 64 19.74 6.99 -9.21
CA ALA A 64 19.53 7.97 -8.15
C ALA A 64 19.73 9.40 -8.69
N GLY A 65 18.82 10.31 -8.32
CA GLY A 65 18.90 11.74 -8.72
C GLY A 65 18.66 12.02 -10.20
N LYS A 66 18.26 11.02 -11.00
CA LYS A 66 17.97 11.16 -12.44
C LYS A 66 16.71 10.38 -12.81
N ASP A 67 15.97 10.88 -13.78
CA ASP A 67 14.86 10.19 -14.43
C ASP A 67 15.21 9.93 -15.90
N PHE A 68 14.51 9.00 -16.53
CA PHE A 68 14.84 8.57 -17.89
C PHE A 68 14.68 9.69 -18.92
N LEU A 69 13.65 10.51 -18.73
CA LEU A 69 13.46 11.75 -19.45
C LEU A 69 12.96 12.79 -18.45
N ALA A 70 13.62 13.94 -18.37
CA ALA A 70 13.16 15.10 -17.63
C ALA A 70 13.30 16.33 -18.52
N SER A 71 12.21 17.07 -18.73
CA SER A 71 12.19 18.20 -19.64
C SER A 71 12.21 19.53 -18.89
N THR A 72 13.05 20.46 -19.33
CA THR A 72 13.04 21.85 -18.86
C THR A 72 12.00 22.70 -19.59
N ASP A 73 11.42 22.18 -20.67
CA ASP A 73 10.32 22.81 -21.41
C ASP A 73 9.04 22.74 -20.56
N PRO A 74 8.50 23.88 -20.11
CA PRO A 74 7.35 23.90 -19.20
C PRO A 74 6.06 23.40 -19.85
N TRP A 75 6.01 23.23 -21.18
CA TRP A 75 4.83 22.73 -21.89
C TRP A 75 4.89 21.23 -22.17
N PHE A 76 6.02 20.57 -21.90
CA PHE A 76 6.14 19.13 -22.07
C PHE A 76 5.31 18.39 -21.02
N HIS A 77 4.36 17.57 -21.46
CA HIS A 77 3.57 16.69 -20.60
C HIS A 77 3.46 15.31 -21.24
N GLY A 78 4.43 14.44 -20.95
CA GLY A 78 4.35 13.04 -21.33
C GLY A 78 3.12 12.39 -20.69
N VAL A 79 2.26 11.77 -21.48
CA VAL A 79 0.99 11.17 -21.00
C VAL A 79 0.84 9.70 -21.37
N PHE A 80 1.60 9.24 -22.36
CA PHE A 80 1.55 7.85 -22.79
C PHE A 80 2.91 7.39 -23.32
N THR A 81 3.27 6.13 -23.06
CA THR A 81 4.42 5.50 -23.70
C THR A 81 4.01 4.18 -24.35
N THR A 82 4.70 3.75 -25.41
CA THR A 82 4.46 2.43 -26.02
C THR A 82 5.67 1.96 -26.84
N THR A 83 5.79 0.65 -27.09
CA THR A 83 6.81 0.10 -28.00
C THR A 83 6.31 0.16 -29.44
N GLY A 84 7.10 0.74 -30.34
CA GLY A 84 6.77 0.83 -31.76
C GLY A 84 7.17 -0.39 -32.60
N PRO A 85 6.71 -0.46 -33.87
CA PRO A 85 7.05 -1.53 -34.81
C PRO A 85 8.54 -1.56 -35.18
N ASP A 86 9.25 -0.46 -35.02
CA ASP A 86 10.71 -0.38 -35.23
C ASP A 86 11.51 -0.70 -33.96
N GLY A 87 10.84 -1.07 -32.87
CA GLY A 87 11.44 -1.44 -31.59
C GLY A 87 11.74 -0.26 -30.68
N CYS A 88 11.53 0.98 -31.13
CA CYS A 88 11.78 2.17 -30.31
C CYS A 88 10.70 2.35 -29.22
N LEU A 89 11.02 3.10 -28.17
CA LEU A 89 10.03 3.59 -27.21
C LEU A 89 9.43 4.89 -27.73
N TYR A 90 8.11 4.94 -27.85
CA TYR A 90 7.37 6.12 -28.28
C TYR A 90 6.79 6.81 -27.05
N VAL A 91 6.80 8.15 -27.04
CA VAL A 91 6.18 8.98 -26.01
C VAL A 91 5.20 9.91 -26.68
N VAL A 92 3.96 9.91 -26.19
CA VAL A 92 2.97 10.92 -26.54
C VAL A 92 3.05 12.03 -25.51
N ASP A 93 3.26 13.23 -25.99
CA ASP A 93 3.32 14.47 -25.23
C ASP A 93 2.14 15.35 -25.63
N PHE A 94 1.29 15.68 -24.65
CA PHE A 94 0.09 16.47 -24.85
C PHE A 94 0.40 17.94 -25.22
N TYR A 95 1.60 18.42 -24.92
CA TYR A 95 2.18 19.72 -25.24
C TYR A 95 1.26 20.94 -25.04
N ARG A 96 1.01 21.31 -23.77
CA ARG A 96 0.13 22.43 -23.39
C ARG A 96 0.76 23.27 -22.30
N LYS A 97 0.28 24.50 -22.11
CA LYS A 97 0.79 25.38 -21.06
C LYS A 97 0.38 24.95 -19.64
N TYR A 98 -0.82 24.39 -19.51
CA TYR A 98 -1.41 23.97 -18.23
C TYR A 98 -1.87 22.52 -18.34
N VAL A 99 -1.55 21.71 -17.33
CA VAL A 99 -1.96 20.30 -17.25
C VAL A 99 -3.14 20.11 -16.29
N GLU A 100 -3.33 21.03 -15.35
CA GLU A 100 -4.37 20.98 -14.33
C GLU A 100 -5.77 21.28 -14.90
N HIS A 101 -6.78 20.64 -14.31
CA HIS A 101 -8.17 20.91 -14.62
C HIS A 101 -8.71 22.05 -13.74
N PRO A 102 -9.52 23.00 -14.27
CA PRO A 102 -10.02 24.16 -13.53
C PRO A 102 -10.75 23.82 -12.23
N ALA A 103 -11.38 22.65 -12.15
CA ALA A 103 -12.12 22.21 -10.97
C ALA A 103 -11.25 22.07 -9.70
N TRP A 104 -9.93 21.89 -9.85
CA TRP A 104 -9.02 21.55 -8.76
C TRP A 104 -8.05 22.68 -8.39
N VAL A 105 -8.21 23.87 -8.97
CA VAL A 105 -7.41 25.06 -8.64
C VAL A 105 -8.23 26.05 -7.79
N ALA A 106 -7.55 27.02 -7.21
CA ALA A 106 -8.16 28.12 -6.45
C ALA A 106 -9.24 28.85 -7.28
N GLU A 107 -10.33 29.26 -6.63
CA GLU A 107 -11.53 29.81 -7.29
C GLU A 107 -11.20 31.03 -8.16
N GLU A 108 -10.25 31.84 -7.71
CA GLU A 108 -9.79 33.07 -8.35
C GLU A 108 -9.08 32.81 -9.70
N LEU A 109 -8.51 31.62 -9.87
CA LEU A 109 -7.81 31.21 -11.09
C LEU A 109 -8.74 30.63 -12.16
N LYS A 110 -9.90 30.09 -11.74
CA LYS A 110 -10.81 29.33 -12.63
C LYS A 110 -11.27 30.12 -13.84
N ASN A 111 -11.54 31.41 -13.66
CA ASN A 111 -12.08 32.29 -14.70
C ASN A 111 -11.03 33.21 -15.34
N THR A 112 -9.82 33.28 -14.78
CA THR A 112 -8.77 34.23 -15.23
C THR A 112 -7.64 33.55 -16.00
N THR A 113 -7.49 32.24 -15.87
CA THR A 113 -6.43 31.47 -16.53
C THR A 113 -6.88 30.97 -17.91
N PRO A 114 -6.08 31.13 -18.98
CA PRO A 114 -6.42 30.63 -20.31
C PRO A 114 -6.12 29.13 -20.43
N TRP A 115 -6.96 28.30 -19.80
CA TRP A 115 -6.79 26.84 -19.64
C TRP A 115 -6.54 26.05 -20.94
N ARG A 116 -7.06 26.55 -22.07
CA ARG A 116 -6.96 25.89 -23.38
C ARG A 116 -5.72 26.27 -24.18
N THR A 117 -4.79 27.02 -23.59
CA THR A 117 -3.56 27.43 -24.28
C THR A 117 -2.75 26.21 -24.72
N GLY A 118 -2.58 26.06 -26.04
CA GLY A 118 -1.86 24.93 -26.66
C GLY A 118 -2.75 23.72 -26.98
N GLU A 119 -4.08 23.83 -26.88
CA GLU A 119 -4.94 22.65 -26.98
C GLU A 119 -4.92 21.89 -28.31
N ALA A 120 -4.53 22.58 -29.38
CA ALA A 120 -4.37 22.04 -30.73
C ALA A 120 -2.98 21.44 -31.00
N HIS A 121 -2.07 21.46 -30.01
CA HIS A 121 -0.73 20.91 -30.17
C HIS A 121 -0.61 19.51 -29.57
N GLY A 122 0.45 18.81 -29.98
CA GLY A 122 0.87 17.53 -29.45
C GLY A 122 2.18 17.10 -30.11
N ARG A 123 2.98 16.30 -29.43
CA ARG A 123 4.24 15.76 -29.95
C ARG A 123 4.25 14.24 -29.76
N ILE A 124 4.85 13.55 -30.73
CA ILE A 124 5.19 12.13 -30.60
C ILE A 124 6.70 12.03 -30.69
N TRP A 125 7.32 11.64 -29.58
CA TRP A 125 8.75 11.36 -29.54
C TRP A 125 8.99 9.89 -29.86
N ARG A 126 10.02 9.63 -30.66
CA ARG A 126 10.55 8.29 -30.90
C ARG A 126 11.94 8.21 -30.28
N ILE A 127 12.07 7.43 -29.21
CA ILE A 127 13.29 7.32 -28.42
C ILE A 127 14.11 6.12 -28.88
N HIS A 128 15.37 6.36 -29.26
CA HIS A 128 16.32 5.37 -29.71
C HIS A 128 17.76 5.73 -29.29
N PRO A 129 18.71 4.78 -29.30
CA PRO A 129 20.12 5.07 -29.07
C PRO A 129 20.67 6.08 -30.09
N LYS A 130 21.66 6.91 -29.70
CA LYS A 130 22.23 7.95 -30.59
C LYS A 130 22.79 7.40 -31.91
N ASN A 131 23.40 6.22 -31.87
CA ASN A 131 24.02 5.58 -33.03
C ASN A 131 23.09 4.55 -33.71
N TRP A 132 21.77 4.69 -33.52
CA TRP A 132 20.79 3.80 -34.12
C TRP A 132 20.29 4.36 -35.47
N SER A 133 20.15 3.47 -36.44
CA SER A 133 19.48 3.74 -37.72
C SER A 133 18.26 2.85 -37.87
N PRO A 134 17.13 3.35 -38.41
CA PRO A 134 15.95 2.52 -38.64
C PRO A 134 16.25 1.30 -39.50
N LYS A 135 15.90 0.10 -39.02
CA LYS A 135 15.89 -1.11 -39.86
C LYS A 135 14.90 -0.89 -41.01
N ALA A 136 15.16 -1.42 -42.21
CA ALA A 136 14.27 -1.35 -43.38
C ALA A 136 13.00 -2.22 -43.25
N ARG A 137 12.44 -2.31 -42.05
CA ARG A 137 11.34 -3.20 -41.69
C ARG A 137 10.05 -2.40 -41.61
N LYS A 138 9.37 -2.21 -42.76
CA LYS A 138 8.07 -1.54 -42.81
C LYS A 138 6.95 -2.55 -42.47
N PRO A 139 6.11 -2.28 -41.45
CA PRO A 139 5.02 -3.18 -41.11
C PRO A 139 3.95 -3.19 -42.19
N ASN A 140 3.69 -4.36 -42.79
CA ASN A 140 2.57 -4.61 -43.70
C ASN A 140 1.83 -5.91 -43.33
N LEU A 141 1.67 -6.14 -42.03
CA LEU A 141 1.08 -7.38 -41.48
C LEU A 141 -0.39 -7.55 -41.89
N SER A 142 -1.13 -6.46 -42.07
CA SER A 142 -2.55 -6.51 -42.48
C SER A 142 -2.76 -7.23 -43.81
N ARG A 143 -1.78 -7.17 -44.72
CA ARG A 143 -1.81 -7.84 -46.03
C ARG A 143 -1.02 -9.16 -46.07
N ALA A 144 -0.26 -9.49 -45.03
CA ALA A 144 0.51 -10.73 -44.96
C ALA A 144 -0.42 -11.95 -44.86
N ARG A 145 0.00 -13.10 -45.41
CA ARG A 145 -0.76 -14.36 -45.29
C ARG A 145 -0.68 -14.90 -43.86
N SER A 146 -1.67 -15.68 -43.41
CA SER A 146 -1.67 -16.28 -42.07
C SER A 146 -0.40 -17.10 -41.79
N SER A 147 0.10 -17.84 -42.78
CA SER A 147 1.35 -18.60 -42.68
C SER A 147 2.60 -17.73 -42.50
N GLU A 148 2.57 -16.49 -42.96
CA GLU A 148 3.63 -15.49 -42.71
C GLU A 148 3.47 -14.86 -41.33
N LEU A 149 2.23 -14.56 -40.91
CA LEU A 149 1.95 -14.05 -39.56
C LEU A 149 2.42 -15.00 -38.46
N VAL A 150 2.27 -16.32 -38.65
CA VAL A 150 2.78 -17.32 -37.69
C VAL A 150 4.28 -17.13 -37.41
N LYS A 151 5.09 -16.76 -38.41
CA LYS A 151 6.53 -16.54 -38.23
C LYS A 151 6.82 -15.37 -37.29
N HIS A 152 5.94 -14.36 -37.26
CA HIS A 152 6.11 -13.17 -36.43
C HIS A 152 5.71 -13.38 -34.97
N LEU A 153 5.08 -14.51 -34.61
CA LEU A 153 4.78 -14.82 -33.20
C LEU A 153 6.03 -15.03 -32.35
N ALA A 154 7.17 -15.35 -32.97
CA ALA A 154 8.46 -15.53 -32.30
C ALA A 154 9.40 -14.32 -32.43
N ASP A 155 8.92 -13.19 -32.94
CA ASP A 155 9.73 -11.98 -33.13
C ASP A 155 10.29 -11.45 -31.82
N GLU A 156 11.47 -10.81 -31.82
CA GLU A 156 12.04 -10.19 -30.62
C GLU A 156 11.23 -8.98 -30.15
N ASN A 157 10.67 -8.21 -31.10
CA ASN A 157 9.84 -7.05 -30.79
C ASN A 157 8.38 -7.49 -30.52
N GLY A 158 7.90 -7.18 -29.30
CA GLY A 158 6.55 -7.49 -28.86
C GLY A 158 5.45 -6.92 -29.73
N TRP A 159 5.65 -5.77 -30.37
CA TRP A 159 4.66 -5.18 -31.28
C TRP A 159 4.30 -6.12 -32.44
N TRP A 160 5.30 -6.81 -33.01
CA TRP A 160 5.09 -7.75 -34.11
C TRP A 160 4.38 -9.00 -33.65
N ARG A 161 4.74 -9.53 -32.48
CA ARG A 161 4.09 -10.71 -31.90
C ARG A 161 2.62 -10.44 -31.61
N ASP A 162 2.33 -9.35 -30.89
CA ASP A 162 0.98 -8.97 -30.49
C ASP A 162 0.10 -8.68 -31.72
N THR A 163 0.63 -7.95 -32.72
CA THR A 163 -0.10 -7.64 -33.96
C THR A 163 -0.35 -8.88 -34.80
N ALA A 164 0.63 -9.77 -34.94
CA ALA A 164 0.46 -11.01 -35.69
C ALA A 164 -0.55 -11.94 -35.03
N GLN A 165 -0.49 -12.12 -33.70
CA GLN A 165 -1.49 -12.90 -32.96
C GLN A 165 -2.89 -12.33 -33.13
N ARG A 166 -3.06 -11.01 -32.93
CA ARG A 166 -4.36 -10.34 -33.08
C ARG A 166 -4.96 -10.63 -34.46
N LEU A 167 -4.18 -10.42 -35.53
CA LEU A 167 -4.65 -10.66 -36.90
C LEU A 167 -4.96 -12.15 -37.16
N LEU A 168 -4.18 -13.09 -36.62
CA LEU A 168 -4.47 -14.52 -36.74
C LEU A 168 -5.80 -14.89 -36.07
N VAL A 169 -6.04 -14.38 -34.86
CA VAL A 169 -7.29 -14.60 -34.12
C VAL A 169 -8.46 -13.91 -34.81
N GLU A 170 -8.33 -12.66 -35.26
CA GLU A 170 -9.39 -11.95 -35.99
C GLU A 170 -9.78 -12.68 -37.30
N ARG A 171 -8.81 -13.29 -37.99
CA ARG A 171 -9.05 -13.99 -39.27
C ARG A 171 -9.66 -15.37 -39.13
N GLN A 172 -9.52 -16.02 -37.97
CA GLN A 172 -10.02 -17.38 -37.72
C GLN A 172 -9.58 -18.43 -38.77
N ASP A 173 -8.43 -18.22 -39.43
CA ASP A 173 -7.89 -19.16 -40.41
C ASP A 173 -7.34 -20.40 -39.69
N ARG A 174 -8.05 -21.52 -39.77
CA ARG A 174 -7.68 -22.78 -39.11
C ARG A 174 -6.65 -23.61 -39.89
N SER A 175 -6.30 -23.23 -41.12
CA SER A 175 -5.30 -23.96 -41.91
C SER A 175 -3.90 -23.92 -41.29
N ILE A 176 -3.64 -22.93 -40.42
CA ILE A 176 -2.35 -22.73 -39.75
C ILE A 176 -2.22 -23.43 -38.39
N VAL A 177 -3.27 -24.15 -37.94
CA VAL A 177 -3.24 -24.90 -36.66
C VAL A 177 -2.04 -25.86 -36.56
N PRO A 178 -1.68 -26.67 -37.58
CA PRO A 178 -0.50 -27.54 -37.49
C PRO A 178 0.81 -26.77 -37.30
N ALA A 179 0.93 -25.58 -37.91
CA ALA A 179 2.10 -24.73 -37.76
C ALA A 179 2.20 -24.12 -36.35
N LEU A 180 1.06 -23.73 -35.77
CA LEU A 180 0.98 -23.24 -34.40
C LEU A 180 1.28 -24.36 -33.39
N GLU A 181 0.73 -25.56 -33.55
CA GLU A 181 1.03 -26.71 -32.68
C GLU A 181 2.54 -27.06 -32.72
N LYS A 182 3.15 -27.01 -33.91
CA LYS A 182 4.60 -27.18 -34.06
C LYS A 182 5.38 -26.09 -33.32
N MET A 183 4.97 -24.82 -33.46
CA MET A 183 5.62 -23.69 -32.81
C MET A 183 5.50 -23.79 -31.28
N ALA A 184 4.31 -24.06 -30.75
CA ALA A 184 4.07 -24.22 -29.32
C ALA A 184 4.95 -25.31 -28.68
N ARG A 185 5.26 -26.38 -29.43
CA ARG A 185 6.10 -27.50 -28.93
C ARG A 185 7.60 -27.30 -29.11
N LYS A 186 8.03 -26.65 -30.21
CA LYS A 186 9.42 -26.74 -30.70
C LYS A 186 10.10 -25.39 -30.89
N SER A 187 9.40 -24.26 -30.75
CA SER A 187 10.04 -22.95 -30.92
C SER A 187 11.13 -22.74 -29.86
N PRO A 188 12.34 -22.30 -30.25
CA PRO A 188 13.37 -21.93 -29.27
C PRO A 188 12.99 -20.66 -28.50
N SER A 189 12.16 -19.78 -29.09
CA SER A 189 11.62 -18.59 -28.44
C SER A 189 10.46 -18.96 -27.52
N SER A 190 10.62 -18.76 -26.20
CA SER A 190 9.54 -18.93 -25.22
C SER A 190 8.35 -18.00 -25.47
N PRO A 191 8.54 -16.71 -25.79
CA PRO A 191 7.43 -15.88 -26.28
C PRO A 191 6.76 -16.46 -27.51
N GLY A 192 7.53 -17.01 -28.46
CA GLY A 192 6.97 -17.72 -29.62
C GLY A 192 6.09 -18.91 -29.26
N ARG A 193 6.54 -19.75 -28.31
CA ARG A 193 5.74 -20.86 -27.79
C ARG A 193 4.43 -20.34 -27.16
N LEU A 194 4.53 -19.32 -26.32
CA LEU A 194 3.38 -18.73 -25.60
C LEU A 194 2.37 -18.07 -26.54
N HIS A 195 2.84 -17.26 -27.50
CA HIS A 195 1.98 -16.63 -28.50
C HIS A 195 1.29 -17.67 -29.39
N ALA A 196 1.98 -18.73 -29.82
CA ALA A 196 1.36 -19.82 -30.57
C ALA A 196 0.28 -20.54 -29.75
N PHE A 197 0.56 -20.78 -28.47
CA PHE A 197 -0.33 -21.44 -27.53
C PHE A 197 -1.63 -20.64 -27.28
N TYR A 198 -1.54 -19.33 -27.04
CA TYR A 198 -2.71 -18.46 -26.95
C TYR A 198 -3.43 -18.23 -28.29
N THR A 199 -2.71 -18.27 -29.41
CA THR A 199 -3.34 -18.20 -30.75
C THR A 199 -4.20 -19.45 -30.99
N LEU A 200 -3.72 -20.64 -30.62
CA LEU A 200 -4.52 -21.88 -30.70
C LEU A 200 -5.79 -21.78 -29.85
N ASP A 201 -5.71 -21.21 -28.65
CA ASP A 201 -6.87 -20.98 -27.79
C ASP A 201 -7.90 -20.02 -28.43
N GLY A 202 -7.42 -18.89 -28.96
CA GLY A 202 -8.24 -17.90 -29.67
C GLY A 202 -8.88 -18.42 -30.96
N LEU A 203 -8.30 -19.45 -31.59
CA LEU A 203 -8.89 -20.17 -32.73
C LEU A 203 -9.84 -21.30 -32.29
N GLY A 204 -9.91 -21.61 -30.99
CA GLY A 204 -10.61 -22.78 -30.46
C GLY A 204 -10.06 -24.11 -30.94
N ALA A 205 -8.74 -24.15 -31.15
CA ALA A 205 -7.99 -25.32 -31.59
C ALA A 205 -7.00 -25.83 -30.54
N LEU A 206 -6.98 -25.24 -29.35
CA LEU A 206 -6.17 -25.71 -28.23
C LEU A 206 -6.70 -27.06 -27.72
N LYS A 207 -5.78 -28.01 -27.46
CA LYS A 207 -6.09 -29.36 -27.01
C LYS A 207 -5.43 -29.69 -25.67
N PRO A 208 -6.07 -30.49 -24.79
CA PRO A 208 -5.49 -30.89 -23.52
C PRO A 208 -4.09 -31.50 -23.62
N GLU A 209 -3.80 -32.30 -24.65
CA GLU A 209 -2.51 -32.98 -24.80
C GLU A 209 -1.37 -31.98 -25.05
N LEU A 210 -1.66 -30.87 -25.74
CA LEU A 210 -0.69 -29.80 -25.92
C LEU A 210 -0.47 -29.05 -24.61
N VAL A 211 -1.54 -28.74 -23.86
CA VAL A 211 -1.43 -28.13 -22.53
C VAL A 211 -0.57 -28.99 -21.60
N THR A 212 -0.87 -30.29 -21.50
CA THR A 212 -0.11 -31.25 -20.70
C THR A 212 1.37 -31.28 -21.07
N THR A 213 1.69 -31.14 -22.36
CA THR A 213 3.08 -31.04 -22.81
C THR A 213 3.72 -29.72 -22.35
N SER A 214 3.01 -28.60 -22.50
CA SER A 214 3.48 -27.26 -22.12
C SER A 214 3.67 -27.09 -20.61
N LEU A 215 3.00 -27.88 -19.77
CA LEU A 215 3.25 -27.92 -18.32
C LEU A 215 4.68 -28.38 -17.98
N ARG A 216 5.40 -29.00 -18.92
CA ARG A 216 6.80 -29.47 -18.74
C ARG A 216 7.82 -28.57 -19.45
N ASP A 217 7.40 -27.39 -19.89
CA ASP A 217 8.28 -26.46 -20.60
C ASP A 217 9.44 -26.00 -19.71
N SER A 218 10.62 -25.78 -20.30
CA SER A 218 11.78 -25.28 -19.55
C SER A 218 11.57 -23.86 -19.01
N ASP A 219 10.74 -23.07 -19.68
CA ASP A 219 10.45 -21.68 -19.30
C ASP A 219 9.24 -21.62 -18.35
N PRO A 220 9.40 -21.07 -17.12
CA PRO A 220 8.31 -20.97 -16.16
C PRO A 220 7.13 -20.12 -16.65
N HIS A 221 7.35 -19.16 -17.54
CA HIS A 221 6.26 -18.36 -18.13
C HIS A 221 5.41 -19.13 -19.14
N VAL A 222 5.94 -20.23 -19.69
CA VAL A 222 5.11 -21.12 -20.50
C VAL A 222 4.32 -22.06 -19.59
N ARG A 223 4.94 -22.53 -18.49
CA ARG A 223 4.28 -23.41 -17.52
C ARG A 223 3.13 -22.71 -16.77
N ASP A 224 3.31 -21.50 -16.26
CA ASP A 224 2.24 -20.76 -15.55
C ASP A 224 1.03 -20.50 -16.48
N ASN A 225 1.27 -20.08 -17.72
CA ASN A 225 0.21 -19.87 -18.70
C ASN A 225 -0.43 -21.19 -19.17
N ALA A 226 0.32 -22.29 -19.21
CA ALA A 226 -0.24 -23.63 -19.44
C ALA A 226 -1.17 -24.08 -18.32
N ILE A 227 -0.83 -23.80 -17.06
CA ILE A 227 -1.75 -24.02 -15.94
C ILE A 227 -3.02 -23.18 -16.14
N ARG A 228 -2.90 -21.88 -16.41
CA ARG A 228 -4.08 -21.01 -16.61
C ARG A 228 -4.98 -21.48 -17.76
N LEU A 229 -4.39 -21.83 -18.90
CA LEU A 229 -5.13 -22.32 -20.06
C LEU A 229 -5.69 -23.73 -19.85
N SER A 230 -5.21 -24.48 -18.84
CA SER A 230 -5.77 -25.78 -18.48
C SER A 230 -7.17 -25.68 -17.89
N GLU A 231 -7.51 -24.58 -17.22
CA GLU A 231 -8.78 -24.39 -16.50
C GLU A 231 -10.01 -24.65 -17.37
N GLN A 232 -9.95 -24.27 -18.65
CA GLN A 232 -11.04 -24.48 -19.60
C GLN A 232 -11.38 -25.96 -19.86
N PHE A 233 -10.46 -26.88 -19.52
CA PHE A 233 -10.61 -28.33 -19.68
C PHE A 233 -10.95 -29.04 -18.36
N LEU A 234 -10.78 -28.37 -17.23
CA LEU A 234 -10.97 -28.95 -15.90
C LEU A 234 -12.38 -28.73 -15.35
N VAL A 235 -13.03 -27.63 -15.75
CA VAL A 235 -14.35 -27.25 -15.25
C VAL A 235 -15.45 -27.82 -16.17
N GLY A 236 -16.05 -28.93 -15.76
CA GLY A 236 -17.28 -29.44 -16.36
C GLY A 236 -18.50 -28.60 -15.93
N GLY A 237 -18.80 -27.53 -16.66
CA GLY A 237 -20.04 -26.77 -16.53
C GLY A 237 -19.87 -25.26 -16.29
N ALA A 238 -20.10 -24.47 -17.34
CA ALA A 238 -20.46 -23.05 -17.33
C ALA A 238 -19.77 -22.12 -16.29
N ARG A 239 -18.59 -21.61 -16.65
CA ARG A 239 -18.31 -20.18 -16.42
C ARG A 239 -18.53 -19.43 -17.73
N VAL A 240 -19.71 -18.84 -17.87
CA VAL A 240 -19.79 -17.56 -18.59
C VAL A 240 -18.85 -16.63 -17.82
N PRO A 241 -17.82 -16.02 -18.44
CA PRO A 241 -17.01 -15.04 -17.74
C PRO A 241 -17.97 -13.98 -17.18
N ALA A 242 -17.84 -13.65 -15.89
CA ALA A 242 -18.65 -12.63 -15.26
C ALA A 242 -18.69 -11.39 -16.16
N SER A 243 -19.86 -11.11 -16.71
CA SER A 243 -20.13 -9.83 -17.34
C SER A 243 -19.79 -8.76 -16.30
N PRO A 244 -19.02 -7.71 -16.62
CA PRO A 244 -19.10 -6.52 -15.81
C PRO A 244 -20.57 -6.08 -15.78
N ASP A 245 -21.06 -5.82 -14.58
CA ASP A 245 -22.42 -5.36 -14.29
C ASP A 245 -22.82 -4.20 -15.24
N PRO A 246 -23.84 -4.37 -16.10
CA PRO A 246 -24.30 -3.35 -17.04
C PRO A 246 -25.13 -2.22 -16.36
N SER A 247 -25.30 -2.22 -15.03
CA SER A 247 -26.05 -1.17 -14.34
C SER A 247 -25.28 0.12 -14.05
N ARG A 248 -23.96 0.18 -14.35
CA ARG A 248 -23.21 1.45 -14.34
C ARG A 248 -23.07 2.02 -15.75
N SER A 249 -24.17 2.60 -16.21
CA SER A 249 -24.20 3.41 -17.42
C SER A 249 -23.35 4.68 -17.26
N HIS A 250 -22.24 4.78 -17.99
CA HIS A 250 -21.79 6.05 -18.53
C HIS A 250 -21.85 5.94 -20.06
N ARG A 251 -22.72 6.77 -20.63
CA ARG A 251 -23.09 6.84 -22.05
C ARG A 251 -21.86 7.19 -22.89
N GLY A 252 -21.65 6.47 -24.00
CA GLY A 252 -20.71 6.89 -25.04
C GLY A 252 -20.24 5.77 -25.98
N ASN A 253 -21.05 5.51 -27.01
CA ASN A 253 -20.73 5.05 -28.38
C ASN A 253 -19.89 3.77 -28.66
N GLU A 254 -20.57 2.86 -29.38
CA GLU A 254 -20.09 2.03 -30.51
C GLU A 254 -18.87 1.10 -30.34
N VAL A 255 -18.94 0.08 -29.47
CA VAL A 255 -18.18 -1.18 -29.67
C VAL A 255 -18.89 -2.35 -28.99
N ASP A 256 -19.97 -2.91 -29.54
CA ASP A 256 -20.64 -4.07 -28.88
C ASP A 256 -21.30 -5.10 -29.81
N GLN A 257 -20.73 -5.35 -31.00
CA GLN A 257 -21.16 -6.46 -31.87
C GLN A 257 -20.24 -7.70 -31.84
N ASN A 258 -19.08 -7.65 -31.19
CA ASN A 258 -18.13 -8.78 -31.16
C ASN A 258 -18.26 -9.73 -29.94
N ARG A 259 -19.14 -9.45 -28.98
CA ARG A 259 -19.25 -10.22 -27.71
C ARG A 259 -20.25 -11.38 -27.70
N LEU A 260 -21.11 -11.48 -28.71
CA LEU A 260 -22.09 -12.57 -28.83
C LEU A 260 -21.54 -13.86 -29.50
N LEU A 261 -20.35 -13.82 -30.09
CA LEU A 261 -19.76 -14.96 -30.81
C LEU A 261 -18.95 -15.92 -29.93
N THR A 262 -18.62 -15.56 -28.68
CA THR A 262 -17.78 -16.39 -27.80
C THR A 262 -18.56 -17.37 -26.92
N SER A 263 -19.83 -17.12 -26.57
CA SER A 263 -20.58 -18.02 -25.67
C SER A 263 -21.07 -19.29 -26.37
N ALA A 264 -21.45 -19.20 -27.64
CA ALA A 264 -21.85 -20.37 -28.45
C ALA A 264 -20.67 -21.34 -28.74
N ALA A 265 -19.43 -20.82 -28.76
CA ALA A 265 -18.24 -21.61 -29.02
C ALA A 265 -17.78 -22.44 -27.80
N THR A 266 -18.11 -22.04 -26.57
CA THR A 266 -17.71 -22.76 -25.35
C THR A 266 -18.56 -24.01 -25.13
N THR A 267 -19.86 -23.94 -25.42
CA THR A 267 -20.78 -25.08 -25.23
C THR A 267 -20.52 -26.20 -26.24
N SER A 268 -20.06 -25.90 -27.45
CA SER A 268 -19.73 -26.92 -28.47
C SER A 268 -18.31 -27.51 -28.33
N ARG A 269 -17.47 -27.02 -27.41
CA ARG A 269 -16.08 -27.48 -27.21
C ARG A 269 -15.98 -28.75 -26.36
N LEU A 270 -16.91 -28.96 -25.42
CA LEU A 270 -16.85 -30.06 -24.45
C LEU A 270 -17.24 -31.43 -25.06
N ASP A 271 -18.08 -31.46 -26.10
CA ASP A 271 -18.59 -32.71 -26.71
C ASP A 271 -17.55 -33.50 -27.52
N ARG A 272 -16.31 -33.00 -27.67
CA ARG A 272 -15.26 -33.62 -28.50
C ARG A 272 -13.99 -34.05 -27.74
N ILE A 273 -13.98 -33.93 -26.41
CA ILE A 273 -12.78 -34.18 -25.60
C ILE A 273 -12.84 -35.59 -25.00
N SER A 274 -11.78 -36.39 -25.20
CA SER A 274 -11.68 -37.71 -24.58
C SER A 274 -11.45 -37.56 -23.06
N PRO A 275 -12.23 -38.26 -22.21
CA PRO A 275 -12.03 -38.26 -20.76
C PRO A 275 -10.58 -38.57 -20.34
N HIS A 276 -9.87 -39.41 -21.11
CA HIS A 276 -8.50 -39.79 -20.84
C HIS A 276 -7.50 -38.61 -20.91
N GLY A 277 -7.72 -37.65 -21.81
CA GLY A 277 -6.85 -36.47 -21.95
C GLY A 277 -6.94 -35.52 -20.76
N VAL A 278 -8.11 -35.43 -20.13
CA VAL A 278 -8.36 -34.59 -18.95
C VAL A 278 -7.74 -35.21 -17.69
N ASP A 279 -7.76 -36.53 -17.56
CA ASP A 279 -7.12 -37.24 -16.45
C ASP A 279 -5.59 -37.03 -16.43
N GLU A 280 -4.93 -37.16 -17.58
CA GLU A 280 -3.48 -36.96 -17.70
C GLU A 280 -3.10 -35.49 -17.48
N LEU A 281 -3.91 -34.54 -17.94
CA LEU A 281 -3.75 -33.12 -17.65
C LEU A 281 -3.81 -32.85 -16.14
N THR A 282 -4.83 -33.39 -15.47
CA THR A 282 -5.01 -33.23 -14.02
C THR A 282 -3.81 -33.80 -13.25
N LYS A 283 -3.33 -34.99 -13.61
CA LYS A 283 -2.11 -35.57 -13.00
C LYS A 283 -0.88 -34.69 -13.22
N ALA A 284 -0.72 -34.12 -14.41
CA ALA A 284 0.41 -33.25 -14.73
C ALA A 284 0.37 -31.93 -13.93
N LEU A 285 -0.82 -31.36 -13.68
CA LEU A 285 -0.97 -30.18 -12.82
C LEU A 285 -0.51 -30.47 -11.38
N TYR A 286 -0.96 -31.57 -10.79
CA TYR A 286 -0.55 -31.97 -9.45
C TYR A 286 0.96 -32.20 -9.31
N ALA A 287 1.64 -32.60 -10.39
CA ALA A 287 3.09 -32.78 -10.40
C ALA A 287 3.89 -31.46 -10.30
N LEU A 288 3.27 -30.30 -10.57
CA LEU A 288 3.91 -28.98 -10.48
C LEU A 288 3.94 -28.40 -9.05
N VAL A 289 3.50 -29.16 -8.05
CA VAL A 289 3.49 -28.73 -6.64
C VAL A 289 4.85 -28.29 -6.12
N ASP A 290 5.93 -28.91 -6.62
CA ASP A 290 7.32 -28.58 -6.24
C ASP A 290 8.04 -27.78 -7.34
N ASP A 291 7.31 -27.14 -8.27
CA ASP A 291 7.93 -26.33 -9.31
C ASP A 291 8.84 -25.26 -8.67
N PRO A 292 10.09 -25.08 -9.15
CA PRO A 292 11.03 -24.14 -8.53
C PRO A 292 10.56 -22.69 -8.66
N ASP A 293 9.75 -22.36 -9.66
CA ASP A 293 9.29 -21.00 -9.90
C ASP A 293 8.04 -20.63 -9.07
N PRO A 294 8.09 -19.57 -8.25
CA PRO A 294 6.97 -19.17 -7.41
C PRO A 294 5.74 -18.72 -8.19
N ARG A 295 5.87 -18.22 -9.43
CA ARG A 295 4.73 -17.85 -10.28
C ARG A 295 3.95 -19.07 -10.74
N VAL A 296 4.67 -20.15 -11.06
CA VAL A 296 4.06 -21.44 -11.43
C VAL A 296 3.29 -21.99 -10.23
N ARG A 297 3.90 -21.98 -9.03
CA ARG A 297 3.23 -22.40 -7.79
C ARG A 297 2.01 -21.53 -7.44
N LEU A 298 2.10 -20.21 -7.63
CA LEU A 298 0.99 -19.28 -7.44
C LEU A 298 -0.19 -19.62 -8.37
N GLN A 299 0.08 -19.74 -9.68
CA GLN A 299 -0.96 -20.03 -10.65
C GLN A 299 -1.54 -21.44 -10.43
N LEU A 300 -0.72 -22.42 -10.05
CA LEU A 300 -1.19 -23.75 -9.64
C LEU A 300 -2.15 -23.65 -8.47
N ALA A 301 -1.80 -22.91 -7.40
CA ALA A 301 -2.67 -22.73 -6.25
C ALA A 301 -4.06 -22.20 -6.66
N LEU A 302 -4.11 -21.16 -7.51
CA LEU A 302 -5.35 -20.58 -8.02
C LEU A 302 -6.19 -21.60 -8.80
N THR A 303 -5.56 -22.31 -9.75
CA THR A 303 -6.25 -23.30 -10.59
C THR A 303 -6.75 -24.50 -9.79
N LEU A 304 -6.04 -24.93 -8.74
CA LEU A 304 -6.50 -25.98 -7.82
C LEU A 304 -7.78 -25.59 -7.08
N GLY A 305 -8.05 -24.29 -6.91
CA GLY A 305 -9.31 -23.79 -6.32
C GLY A 305 -10.55 -24.09 -7.16
N GLU A 306 -10.38 -24.37 -8.45
CA GLU A 306 -11.46 -24.76 -9.37
C GLU A 306 -11.71 -26.28 -9.37
N LEU A 307 -10.88 -27.06 -8.67
CA LEU A 307 -11.00 -28.51 -8.58
C LEU A 307 -11.72 -28.94 -7.30
N GLU A 308 -12.58 -29.95 -7.42
CA GLU A 308 -13.36 -30.47 -6.29
C GLU A 308 -12.73 -31.71 -5.61
N ASP A 309 -11.66 -32.28 -6.18
CA ASP A 309 -11.10 -33.55 -5.70
C ASP A 309 -10.32 -33.46 -4.36
N ASP A 310 -10.21 -34.58 -3.64
CA ASP A 310 -9.62 -34.66 -2.30
C ASP A 310 -8.10 -34.37 -2.24
N ARG A 311 -7.39 -34.53 -3.36
CA ARG A 311 -5.95 -34.23 -3.49
C ARG A 311 -5.67 -32.74 -3.49
N VAL A 312 -6.67 -31.88 -3.75
CA VAL A 312 -6.52 -30.42 -3.76
C VAL A 312 -5.94 -29.94 -2.44
N LEU A 313 -6.57 -30.29 -1.30
CA LEU A 313 -6.10 -29.84 0.00
C LEU A 313 -4.69 -30.35 0.29
N THR A 314 -4.41 -31.63 0.01
CA THR A 314 -3.07 -32.19 0.18
C THR A 314 -2.02 -31.42 -0.64
N THR A 315 -2.36 -31.01 -1.86
CA THR A 315 -1.45 -30.26 -2.73
C THR A 315 -1.28 -28.82 -2.27
N LEU A 316 -2.37 -28.15 -1.89
CA LEU A 316 -2.33 -26.82 -1.27
C LEU A 316 -1.50 -26.82 0.03
N SER A 317 -1.53 -27.90 0.81
CA SER A 317 -0.69 -28.03 2.01
C SER A 317 0.79 -28.03 1.65
N ARG A 318 1.17 -28.78 0.61
CA ARG A 318 2.56 -28.82 0.12
C ARG A 318 3.00 -27.49 -0.49
N LEU A 319 2.12 -26.82 -1.22
CA LEU A 319 2.37 -25.47 -1.74
C LEU A 319 2.59 -24.47 -0.60
N ALA A 320 1.87 -24.59 0.52
CA ALA A 320 2.11 -23.75 1.68
C ALA A 320 3.52 -23.97 2.23
N LEU A 321 4.01 -25.21 2.30
CA LEU A 321 5.39 -25.50 2.76
C LEU A 321 6.45 -24.88 1.83
N ALA A 322 6.24 -24.97 0.53
CA ALA A 322 7.19 -24.47 -0.46
C ALA A 322 7.20 -22.94 -0.62
N GLY A 323 6.19 -22.22 -0.09
CA GLY A 323 6.01 -20.80 -0.39
C GLY A 323 5.22 -19.98 0.61
N ALA A 324 5.11 -20.39 1.88
CA ALA A 324 4.42 -19.59 2.91
C ALA A 324 5.03 -18.19 3.10
N GLY A 325 6.33 -18.03 2.84
CA GLY A 325 7.01 -16.73 2.86
C GLY A 325 6.67 -15.82 1.66
N ASP A 326 5.97 -16.34 0.64
CA ASP A 326 5.41 -15.51 -0.42
C ASP A 326 3.94 -15.18 -0.10
N ARG A 327 3.68 -13.91 0.15
CA ARG A 327 2.34 -13.42 0.51
C ARG A 327 1.28 -13.72 -0.56
N TRP A 328 1.63 -13.67 -1.84
CA TRP A 328 0.67 -13.87 -2.93
C TRP A 328 0.33 -15.36 -3.11
N GLN A 329 1.34 -16.23 -3.01
CA GLN A 329 1.13 -17.67 -3.00
C GLN A 329 0.29 -18.08 -1.80
N SER A 330 0.57 -17.54 -0.60
CA SER A 330 -0.23 -17.76 0.60
C SER A 330 -1.69 -17.32 0.41
N LEU A 331 -1.94 -16.13 -0.16
CA LEU A 331 -3.30 -15.68 -0.47
C LEU A 331 -4.00 -16.59 -1.47
N ALA A 332 -3.33 -16.99 -2.55
CA ALA A 332 -3.90 -17.91 -3.54
C ALA A 332 -4.27 -19.26 -2.93
N ILE A 333 -3.44 -19.79 -2.01
CA ILE A 333 -3.75 -21.01 -1.26
C ILE A 333 -5.00 -20.78 -0.42
N LEU A 334 -5.03 -19.74 0.41
CA LEU A 334 -6.14 -19.44 1.32
C LEU A 334 -7.47 -19.26 0.58
N THR A 335 -7.47 -18.61 -0.58
CA THR A 335 -8.68 -18.47 -1.41
C THR A 335 -9.10 -19.79 -2.07
N SER A 336 -8.14 -20.65 -2.40
CA SER A 336 -8.36 -21.92 -3.12
C SER A 336 -8.72 -23.08 -2.21
N VAL A 337 -8.61 -22.92 -0.90
CA VAL A 337 -9.19 -23.86 0.08
C VAL A 337 -10.71 -23.98 -0.09
N GLY A 338 -11.37 -22.91 -0.58
CA GLY A 338 -12.80 -22.90 -0.88
C GLY A 338 -13.65 -23.15 0.37
N PRO A 339 -14.68 -24.01 0.31
CA PRO A 339 -15.61 -24.23 1.43
C PRO A 339 -15.07 -25.21 2.49
N ARG A 340 -13.76 -25.42 2.56
CA ARG A 340 -13.10 -26.45 3.39
C ARG A 340 -12.04 -25.89 4.37
N PRO A 341 -12.18 -24.67 4.93
CA PRO A 341 -11.13 -24.08 5.78
C PRO A 341 -10.82 -24.91 7.02
N TRP A 342 -11.83 -25.49 7.67
CA TRP A 342 -11.63 -26.32 8.85
C TRP A 342 -10.93 -27.66 8.55
N ARG A 343 -11.28 -28.31 7.43
CA ARG A 343 -10.58 -29.53 6.98
C ARG A 343 -9.12 -29.22 6.66
N PHE A 344 -8.85 -28.08 6.02
CA PHE A 344 -7.49 -27.65 5.73
C PHE A 344 -6.69 -27.32 7.00
N TRP A 345 -7.31 -26.63 7.97
CA TRP A 345 -6.74 -26.39 9.29
C TRP A 345 -6.31 -27.69 9.96
N LYS A 346 -7.21 -28.68 10.12
CA LYS A 346 -6.88 -29.97 10.75
C LYS A 346 -5.70 -30.67 10.08
N MET A 347 -5.73 -30.74 8.75
CA MET A 347 -4.66 -31.37 7.98
C MET A 347 -3.31 -30.65 8.16
N LEU A 348 -3.29 -29.31 8.18
CA LEU A 348 -2.06 -28.54 8.39
C LEU A 348 -1.55 -28.70 9.82
N THR A 349 -2.43 -28.75 10.83
CA THR A 349 -2.05 -29.01 12.22
C THR A 349 -1.38 -30.37 12.39
N ASP A 350 -1.86 -31.40 11.70
CA ASP A 350 -1.27 -32.75 11.76
C ASP A 350 0.07 -32.83 11.00
N LYS A 351 0.22 -32.12 9.88
CA LYS A 351 1.46 -32.15 9.07
C LYS A 351 2.54 -31.22 9.59
N GLU A 352 2.16 -30.04 10.07
CA GLU A 352 3.07 -28.96 10.47
C GLU A 352 2.81 -28.47 11.90
N PRO A 353 2.99 -29.32 12.93
CA PRO A 353 2.69 -28.97 14.32
C PRO A 353 3.50 -27.77 14.84
N THR A 354 4.67 -27.48 14.27
CA THR A 354 5.50 -26.33 14.63
C THR A 354 4.85 -25.00 14.27
N TRP A 355 4.09 -24.92 13.16
CA TRP A 355 3.37 -23.70 12.76
C TRP A 355 2.26 -23.33 13.76
N PHE A 356 1.69 -24.34 14.42
CA PHE A 356 0.61 -24.18 15.38
C PHE A 356 1.09 -24.04 16.82
N SER A 357 2.40 -24.12 17.07
CA SER A 357 2.99 -24.00 18.41
C SER A 357 3.98 -22.84 18.52
N THR A 358 4.95 -22.74 17.59
CA THR A 358 6.03 -21.75 17.61
C THR A 358 6.28 -21.18 16.21
N PRO A 359 5.30 -20.52 15.58
CA PRO A 359 5.45 -20.02 14.22
C PRO A 359 6.44 -18.85 14.13
N ASN A 360 7.06 -18.73 12.96
CA ASN A 360 7.66 -17.47 12.53
C ASN A 360 6.55 -16.46 12.10
N ALA A 361 6.92 -15.25 11.70
CA ALA A 361 5.96 -14.21 11.32
C ALA A 361 5.04 -14.61 10.15
N GLU A 362 5.59 -15.25 9.12
CA GLU A 362 4.85 -15.64 7.90
C GLU A 362 3.84 -16.77 8.20
N HIS A 363 4.27 -17.80 8.94
CA HIS A 363 3.39 -18.88 9.37
C HIS A 363 2.29 -18.34 10.28
N ALA A 364 2.63 -17.43 11.22
CA ALA A 364 1.65 -16.85 12.10
C ALA A 364 0.57 -16.05 11.35
N TRP A 365 0.99 -15.29 10.32
CA TRP A 365 0.06 -14.59 9.45
C TRP A 365 -0.83 -15.55 8.67
N PHE A 366 -0.26 -16.62 8.10
CA PHE A 366 -1.01 -17.63 7.36
C PHE A 366 -2.06 -18.32 8.24
N ILE A 367 -1.67 -18.75 9.45
CA ILE A 367 -2.56 -19.42 10.40
C ILE A 367 -3.66 -18.47 10.88
N ASP A 368 -3.36 -17.21 11.18
CA ASP A 368 -4.39 -16.21 11.52
C ASP A 368 -5.43 -16.06 10.41
N LYS A 369 -4.99 -15.94 9.15
CA LYS A 369 -5.92 -15.81 8.01
C LYS A 369 -6.73 -17.08 7.76
N LEU A 370 -6.13 -18.25 7.95
CA LEU A 370 -6.86 -19.51 7.89
C LEU A 370 -7.91 -19.60 9.01
N ALA A 371 -7.59 -19.18 10.23
CA ALA A 371 -8.55 -19.11 11.33
C ALA A 371 -9.69 -18.12 11.03
N THR A 372 -9.40 -16.98 10.40
CA THR A 372 -10.43 -16.06 9.91
C THR A 372 -11.39 -16.77 8.94
N LEU A 373 -10.87 -17.57 8.00
CA LEU A 373 -11.70 -18.35 7.06
C LEU A 373 -12.52 -19.43 7.78
N VAL A 374 -11.96 -20.09 8.80
CA VAL A 374 -12.69 -21.05 9.63
C VAL A 374 -13.84 -20.36 10.35
N ALA A 375 -13.59 -19.22 11.01
CA ALA A 375 -14.61 -18.47 11.73
C ALA A 375 -15.71 -17.89 10.82
N ALA A 376 -15.36 -17.57 9.57
CA ALA A 376 -16.30 -17.13 8.53
C ALA A 376 -17.03 -18.29 7.82
N SER A 377 -16.77 -19.56 8.20
CA SER A 377 -17.41 -20.72 7.57
C SER A 377 -18.92 -20.68 7.75
N ARG A 378 -19.65 -21.02 6.67
CA ARG A 378 -21.11 -21.17 6.69
C ARG A 378 -21.55 -22.58 7.12
N LYS A 379 -20.61 -23.51 7.33
CA LYS A 379 -20.91 -24.89 7.74
C LYS A 379 -20.96 -24.98 9.26
N GLU A 380 -22.15 -25.25 9.80
CA GLU A 380 -22.32 -25.35 11.26
C GLU A 380 -21.42 -26.40 11.91
N ASN A 381 -21.27 -27.57 11.28
CA ASN A 381 -20.43 -28.64 11.82
C ASN A 381 -18.96 -28.22 11.93
N ASP A 382 -18.44 -27.46 10.95
CA ASP A 382 -17.06 -26.95 11.00
C ASP A 382 -16.87 -26.02 12.21
N LEU A 383 -17.83 -25.11 12.45
CA LEU A 383 -17.78 -24.19 13.60
C LEU A 383 -17.90 -24.93 14.93
N ARG A 384 -18.78 -25.95 15.02
CA ARG A 384 -18.94 -26.78 16.22
C ARG A 384 -17.66 -27.56 16.53
N GLU A 385 -17.07 -28.21 15.53
CA GLU A 385 -15.80 -28.94 15.71
C GLU A 385 -14.66 -27.99 16.07
N ALA A 386 -14.57 -26.83 15.42
CA ALA A 386 -13.57 -25.82 15.71
C ALA A 386 -13.66 -25.33 17.17
N ALA A 387 -14.86 -24.97 17.63
CA ALA A 387 -15.08 -24.57 19.03
C ALA A 387 -14.77 -25.70 20.00
N ALA A 388 -15.18 -26.94 19.70
CA ALA A 388 -14.87 -28.11 20.53
C ALA A 388 -13.37 -28.39 20.63
N SER A 389 -12.60 -28.11 19.57
CA SER A 389 -11.14 -28.31 19.57
C SER A 389 -10.39 -27.44 20.59
N LEU A 390 -10.97 -26.32 21.02
CA LEU A 390 -10.39 -25.45 22.05
C LEU A 390 -10.27 -26.16 23.40
N ALA A 391 -11.11 -27.16 23.67
CA ALA A 391 -11.08 -27.96 24.90
C ALA A 391 -10.10 -29.16 24.82
N GLN A 392 -9.50 -29.44 23.67
CA GLN A 392 -8.63 -30.61 23.49
C GLN A 392 -7.18 -30.29 23.87
N ASP A 393 -6.53 -31.17 24.62
CA ASP A 393 -5.12 -31.00 25.03
C ASP A 393 -4.14 -31.10 23.85
N LYS A 394 -4.51 -31.81 22.78
CA LYS A 394 -3.66 -32.00 21.59
C LYS A 394 -3.42 -30.69 20.81
N LEU A 395 -4.34 -29.72 20.88
CA LEU A 395 -4.20 -28.46 20.16
C LEU A 395 -3.26 -27.52 20.95
N PRO A 396 -2.12 -27.08 20.38
CA PRO A 396 -1.19 -26.24 21.12
C PRO A 396 -1.80 -24.88 21.50
N LEU A 397 -1.27 -24.26 22.56
CA LEU A 397 -1.79 -22.99 23.09
C LEU A 397 -1.86 -21.89 22.03
N TYR A 398 -0.83 -21.73 21.18
CA TYR A 398 -0.84 -20.74 20.10
C TYR A 398 -2.05 -20.92 19.17
N ALA A 399 -2.29 -22.14 18.68
CA ALA A 399 -3.42 -22.46 17.83
C ALA A 399 -4.77 -22.21 18.53
N LYS A 400 -4.88 -22.56 19.82
CA LYS A 400 -6.05 -22.25 20.64
C LYS A 400 -6.32 -20.75 20.71
N MET A 401 -5.29 -19.93 20.97
CA MET A 401 -5.43 -18.47 21.05
C MET A 401 -5.89 -17.86 19.73
N VAL A 402 -5.26 -18.24 18.61
CA VAL A 402 -5.60 -17.71 17.27
C VAL A 402 -7.02 -18.10 16.86
N LEU A 403 -7.40 -19.37 17.07
CA LEU A 403 -8.74 -19.87 16.73
C LEU A 403 -9.81 -19.19 17.58
N LEU A 404 -9.60 -19.10 18.90
CA LEU A 404 -10.52 -18.41 19.80
C LEU A 404 -10.68 -16.93 19.46
N SER A 405 -9.57 -16.23 19.18
CA SER A 405 -9.61 -14.79 18.83
C SER A 405 -10.42 -14.53 17.55
N ASN A 406 -10.29 -15.40 16.54
CA ASN A 406 -11.02 -15.29 15.28
C ASN A 406 -12.50 -15.68 15.42
N LEU A 407 -12.85 -16.68 16.23
CA LEU A 407 -14.24 -17.01 16.56
C LEU A 407 -14.91 -15.85 17.33
N ALA A 408 -14.23 -15.30 18.36
CA ALA A 408 -14.73 -14.15 19.11
C ALA A 408 -14.92 -12.90 18.22
N ALA A 409 -14.12 -12.76 17.15
CA ALA A 409 -14.25 -11.64 16.22
C ALA A 409 -15.58 -11.61 15.45
N VAL A 410 -16.20 -12.77 15.22
CA VAL A 410 -17.47 -12.90 14.48
C VAL A 410 -18.67 -13.15 15.38
N GLU A 411 -18.46 -13.29 16.70
CA GLU A 411 -19.47 -13.65 17.69
C GLU A 411 -20.74 -12.80 17.58
N LYS A 412 -20.60 -11.46 17.60
CA LYS A 412 -21.72 -10.51 17.48
C LYS A 412 -22.49 -10.59 16.16
N SER A 413 -21.87 -11.13 15.11
CA SER A 413 -22.47 -11.25 13.78
C SER A 413 -22.94 -12.67 13.46
N ASN A 414 -22.65 -13.65 14.32
CA ASN A 414 -22.95 -15.06 14.11
C ASN A 414 -23.52 -15.70 15.40
N PRO A 415 -24.85 -15.82 15.52
CA PRO A 415 -25.52 -16.36 16.72
C PRO A 415 -25.09 -17.79 17.10
N LEU A 416 -24.66 -18.60 16.12
CA LEU A 416 -24.14 -19.93 16.43
C LEU A 416 -22.81 -19.84 17.16
N VAL A 417 -21.92 -18.96 16.74
CA VAL A 417 -20.61 -18.76 17.39
C VAL A 417 -20.80 -18.18 18.79
N GLU A 418 -21.68 -17.19 18.95
CA GLU A 418 -22.09 -16.68 20.27
C GLU A 418 -22.54 -17.80 21.20
N LYS A 419 -23.44 -18.68 20.72
CA LYS A 419 -23.88 -19.85 21.51
C LYS A 419 -22.75 -20.83 21.82
N LEU A 420 -21.80 -21.03 20.91
CA LEU A 420 -20.68 -21.97 21.09
C LEU A 420 -19.62 -21.46 22.07
N LEU A 421 -19.42 -20.15 22.14
CA LEU A 421 -18.47 -19.52 23.06
C LEU A 421 -19.10 -19.18 24.42
N ALA A 422 -20.43 -19.21 24.52
CA ALA A 422 -21.15 -18.91 25.76
C ALA A 422 -20.74 -19.82 26.93
N PRO A 423 -20.69 -19.26 28.16
CA PRO A 423 -20.28 -20.02 29.34
C PRO A 423 -21.28 -21.13 29.70
N THR A 424 -20.86 -22.41 29.60
CA THR A 424 -21.66 -23.58 29.95
C THR A 424 -20.89 -24.53 30.91
N PRO A 425 -21.55 -25.18 31.89
CA PRO A 425 -20.90 -26.07 32.88
C PRO A 425 -20.20 -27.30 32.29
N GLU A 426 -20.65 -27.77 31.12
CA GLU A 426 -20.14 -28.97 30.42
C GLU A 426 -19.53 -28.64 29.04
N GLY A 427 -19.37 -27.36 28.68
CA GLY A 427 -18.87 -26.93 27.36
C GLY A 427 -17.51 -26.21 27.37
N PRO A 428 -17.06 -25.64 26.24
CA PRO A 428 -15.73 -25.05 26.05
C PRO A 428 -15.45 -23.78 26.88
N SER A 429 -16.37 -23.36 27.76
CA SER A 429 -16.24 -22.16 28.57
C SER A 429 -15.05 -22.18 29.54
N ARG A 430 -14.85 -23.31 30.23
CA ARG A 430 -13.72 -23.50 31.16
C ARG A 430 -12.40 -23.50 30.41
N SER A 431 -12.36 -24.04 29.19
CA SER A 431 -11.17 -24.01 28.36
C SER A 431 -10.90 -22.61 27.80
N THR A 432 -11.92 -21.84 27.40
CA THR A 432 -11.71 -20.44 26.97
C THR A 432 -11.12 -19.57 28.08
N ALA A 433 -11.62 -19.69 29.32
CA ALA A 433 -11.06 -18.96 30.46
C ALA A 433 -9.60 -19.37 30.76
N SER A 434 -9.27 -20.66 30.65
CA SER A 434 -7.89 -21.15 30.78
C SER A 434 -6.98 -20.58 29.69
N ILE A 435 -7.41 -20.64 28.43
CA ILE A 435 -6.66 -20.12 27.28
C ILE A 435 -6.35 -18.64 27.46
N VAL A 436 -7.30 -17.87 27.98
CA VAL A 436 -7.15 -16.44 28.24
C VAL A 436 -6.17 -16.18 29.36
N ALA A 437 -6.25 -16.91 30.48
CA ALA A 437 -5.30 -16.78 31.57
C ALA A 437 -3.87 -17.13 31.10
N GLU A 438 -3.71 -18.16 30.29
CA GLU A 438 -2.44 -18.51 29.66
C GLU A 438 -1.97 -17.43 28.67
N ALA A 439 -2.88 -16.82 27.90
CA ALA A 439 -2.57 -15.70 27.02
C ALA A 439 -2.05 -14.48 27.78
N GLU A 440 -2.56 -14.19 28.98
CA GLU A 440 -2.04 -13.11 29.83
C GLU A 440 -0.57 -13.36 30.22
N LEU A 441 -0.24 -14.58 30.64
CA LEU A 441 1.14 -14.97 30.97
C LEU A 441 2.06 -14.86 29.74
N VAL A 442 1.60 -15.34 28.59
CA VAL A 442 2.36 -15.31 27.32
C VAL A 442 2.59 -13.88 26.83
N ALA A 443 1.58 -13.01 26.89
CA ALA A 443 1.69 -11.62 26.45
C ALA A 443 2.80 -10.87 27.23
N LEU A 444 2.88 -11.14 28.54
CA LEU A 444 3.82 -10.51 29.47
C LEU A 444 5.22 -11.14 29.45
N SER A 445 5.36 -12.37 28.97
CA SER A 445 6.65 -13.08 28.95
C SER A 445 7.59 -12.56 27.86
N PRO A 446 8.77 -12.01 28.20
CA PRO A 446 9.77 -11.60 27.20
C PRO A 446 10.39 -12.80 26.46
N GLU A 447 10.37 -13.99 27.06
CA GLU A 447 10.94 -15.22 26.50
C GLU A 447 10.01 -15.89 25.45
N SER A 448 8.72 -15.53 25.45
CA SER A 448 7.79 -16.07 24.46
C SER A 448 8.09 -15.52 23.06
N PRO A 449 8.04 -16.37 22.01
CA PRO A 449 8.28 -15.92 20.64
C PRO A 449 7.34 -14.77 20.25
N LEU A 450 7.87 -13.77 19.54
CA LEU A 450 7.14 -12.55 19.21
C LEU A 450 5.75 -12.83 18.58
N PRO A 451 5.59 -13.69 17.55
CA PRO A 451 4.27 -13.95 16.96
C PRO A 451 3.26 -14.56 17.94
N VAL A 452 3.74 -15.34 18.91
CA VAL A 452 2.91 -15.96 19.95
C VAL A 452 2.42 -14.89 20.94
N ARG A 453 3.29 -13.95 21.31
CA ARG A 453 2.92 -12.78 22.14
C ARG A 453 1.89 -11.89 21.45
N LEU A 454 2.06 -11.63 20.16
CA LEU A 454 1.12 -10.81 19.39
C LEU A 454 -0.27 -11.47 19.30
N ALA A 455 -0.34 -12.78 19.10
CA ALA A 455 -1.60 -13.52 19.11
C ALA A 455 -2.29 -13.48 20.48
N ALA A 456 -1.53 -13.62 21.57
CA ALA A 456 -2.04 -13.49 22.92
C ALA A 456 -2.66 -12.11 23.18
N ILE A 457 -1.94 -11.04 22.85
CA ILE A 457 -2.43 -9.65 22.99
C ILE A 457 -3.69 -9.40 22.14
N GLY A 458 -3.71 -9.93 20.91
CA GLY A 458 -4.87 -9.85 20.03
C GLY A 458 -6.10 -10.53 20.62
N LEU A 459 -5.95 -11.70 21.27
CA LEU A 459 -7.03 -12.39 21.99
C LEU A 459 -7.52 -11.56 23.17
N LEU A 460 -6.62 -11.01 23.99
CA LEU A 460 -6.98 -10.16 25.14
C LEU A 460 -7.79 -8.93 24.73
N GLY A 461 -7.49 -8.37 23.54
CA GLY A 461 -8.24 -7.27 22.93
C GLY A 461 -9.70 -7.58 22.58
N ARG A 462 -10.11 -8.86 22.56
CA ARG A 462 -11.50 -9.27 22.31
C ARG A 462 -12.43 -9.11 23.52
N GLY A 463 -11.96 -8.50 24.61
CA GLY A 463 -12.76 -8.27 25.82
C GLY A 463 -12.66 -9.37 26.86
N VAL A 464 -11.62 -10.20 26.79
CA VAL A 464 -11.48 -11.40 27.62
C VAL A 464 -10.43 -11.26 28.73
N SER A 465 -9.62 -10.19 28.73
CA SER A 465 -8.57 -9.99 29.75
C SER A 465 -9.12 -9.70 31.15
N SER A 466 -8.52 -10.34 32.15
CA SER A 466 -8.76 -10.15 33.58
C SER A 466 -7.87 -9.07 34.21
N SER A 467 -6.66 -8.81 33.66
CA SER A 467 -5.71 -7.80 34.16
C SER A 467 -5.40 -6.68 33.15
N VAL A 468 -6.29 -5.69 33.08
CA VAL A 468 -6.10 -4.49 32.23
C VAL A 468 -4.87 -3.66 32.60
N GLN A 469 -4.40 -3.71 33.85
CA GLN A 469 -3.21 -2.98 34.28
C GLN A 469 -1.92 -3.55 33.67
N ASP A 470 -1.80 -4.88 33.60
CA ASP A 470 -0.61 -5.52 33.04
C ASP A 470 -0.56 -5.35 31.52
N LEU A 471 -1.72 -5.37 30.84
CA LEU A 471 -1.80 -5.06 29.42
C LEU A 471 -1.30 -3.64 29.12
N VAL A 472 -1.66 -2.65 29.95
CA VAL A 472 -1.18 -1.26 29.78
C VAL A 472 0.34 -1.13 29.98
N ARG A 473 0.97 -1.97 30.83
CA ARG A 473 2.44 -2.00 30.98
C ARG A 473 3.15 -2.40 29.69
N LEU A 474 2.49 -3.13 28.79
CA LEU A 474 3.04 -3.47 27.48
C LEU A 474 3.18 -2.27 26.51
N LEU A 475 2.78 -1.06 26.93
CA LEU A 475 2.99 0.18 26.17
C LEU A 475 4.33 0.88 26.51
N LEU A 476 5.06 0.40 27.52
CA LEU A 476 6.31 1.02 27.99
C LEU A 476 7.46 0.88 26.95
N PRO A 477 8.39 1.83 26.90
CA PRO A 477 9.40 1.94 25.83
C PRO A 477 10.39 0.76 25.74
N GLU A 478 10.61 0.05 26.84
CA GLU A 478 11.43 -1.16 26.90
C GLU A 478 10.80 -2.36 26.17
N ILE A 479 9.48 -2.33 25.95
CA ILE A 479 8.72 -3.39 25.29
C ILE A 479 8.86 -3.26 23.77
N PRO A 480 9.04 -4.35 22.99
CA PRO A 480 9.19 -4.27 21.53
C PRO A 480 8.08 -3.46 20.82
N PRO A 481 8.40 -2.69 19.77
CA PRO A 481 7.43 -1.80 19.11
C PRO A 481 6.21 -2.54 18.53
N GLU A 482 6.39 -3.76 18.05
CA GLU A 482 5.32 -4.62 17.54
C GLU A 482 4.33 -4.99 18.65
N VAL A 483 4.85 -5.30 19.85
CA VAL A 483 4.05 -5.59 21.04
C VAL A 483 3.30 -4.34 21.47
N ARG A 484 3.95 -3.17 21.52
CA ARG A 484 3.28 -1.90 21.85
C ARG A 484 2.14 -1.60 20.87
N SER A 485 2.38 -1.76 19.58
CA SER A 485 1.37 -1.54 18.54
C SER A 485 0.20 -2.53 18.65
N ALA A 486 0.47 -3.80 18.93
CA ALA A 486 -0.57 -4.80 19.17
C ALA A 486 -1.40 -4.45 20.42
N THR A 487 -0.76 -3.97 21.48
CA THR A 487 -1.43 -3.54 22.72
C THR A 487 -2.34 -2.34 22.48
N VAL A 488 -1.91 -1.33 21.71
CA VAL A 488 -2.79 -0.20 21.35
C VAL A 488 -4.03 -0.69 20.58
N ASN A 489 -3.83 -1.60 19.61
CA ASN A 489 -4.95 -2.19 18.87
C ASN A 489 -5.89 -2.99 19.79
N ALA A 490 -5.34 -3.76 20.73
CA ALA A 490 -6.11 -4.52 21.71
C ALA A 490 -6.94 -3.60 22.62
N LEU A 491 -6.36 -2.52 23.15
CA LEU A 491 -7.08 -1.52 23.95
C LEU A 491 -8.20 -0.85 23.15
N SER A 492 -7.94 -0.51 21.88
CA SER A 492 -8.93 0.06 20.98
C SER A 492 -10.11 -0.88 20.75
N GLN A 493 -9.85 -2.17 20.52
CA GLN A 493 -10.87 -3.19 20.25
C GLN A 493 -11.67 -3.55 21.50
N MET A 494 -11.00 -3.66 22.65
CA MET A 494 -11.62 -3.99 23.93
C MET A 494 -12.64 -2.94 24.35
N GLY A 495 -12.37 -1.66 24.07
CA GLY A 495 -13.29 -0.56 24.40
C GLY A 495 -13.54 -0.41 25.90
N ASN A 496 -12.60 -0.83 26.75
CA ASN A 496 -12.72 -0.76 28.21
C ASN A 496 -12.28 0.63 28.73
N PRO A 497 -13.17 1.42 29.36
CA PRO A 497 -12.84 2.76 29.86
C PRO A 497 -11.77 2.79 30.95
N ILE A 498 -11.68 1.75 31.79
CA ILE A 498 -10.66 1.66 32.85
C ILE A 498 -9.29 1.46 32.22
N ALA A 499 -9.18 0.53 31.27
CA ALA A 499 -7.94 0.29 30.53
C ALA A 499 -7.49 1.54 29.76
N ALA A 500 -8.44 2.23 29.11
CA ALA A 500 -8.19 3.48 28.41
C ALA A 500 -7.70 4.58 29.38
N GLY A 501 -8.34 4.74 30.53
CA GLY A 501 -7.93 5.67 31.57
C GLY A 501 -6.51 5.40 32.05
N LEU A 502 -6.21 4.15 32.42
CA LEU A 502 -4.86 3.71 32.84
C LEU A 502 -3.81 3.96 31.76
N ALA A 503 -4.16 3.73 30.49
CA ALA A 503 -3.27 3.98 29.36
C ALA A 503 -2.86 5.46 29.32
N PHE A 504 -3.83 6.39 29.27
CA PHE A 504 -3.51 7.82 29.27
C PHE A 504 -2.96 8.31 30.62
N ASP A 505 -3.18 7.57 31.71
CA ASP A 505 -2.64 7.95 33.01
C ASP A 505 -1.12 7.80 33.11
N SER A 506 -0.53 6.92 32.31
CA SER A 506 0.93 6.73 32.25
C SER A 506 1.59 7.47 31.08
N TRP A 507 0.93 8.51 30.53
CA TRP A 507 1.32 9.23 29.30
C TRP A 507 2.82 9.56 29.19
N GLU A 508 3.38 10.19 30.22
CA GLU A 508 4.77 10.67 30.24
C GLU A 508 5.80 9.53 30.19
N ARG A 509 5.41 8.29 30.52
CA ARG A 509 6.30 7.12 30.53
C ARG A 509 6.48 6.49 29.16
N TYR A 510 5.62 6.79 28.19
CA TYR A 510 5.66 6.15 26.88
C TYR A 510 6.64 6.83 25.91
N ALA A 511 7.17 6.03 24.99
CA ALA A 511 7.83 6.53 23.78
C ALA A 511 6.87 7.37 22.94
N ARG A 512 7.40 8.33 22.18
CA ARG A 512 6.62 9.23 21.32
C ARG A 512 5.80 8.45 20.29
N SER A 513 6.38 7.39 19.70
CA SER A 513 5.68 6.52 18.75
C SER A 513 4.41 5.89 19.35
N THR A 514 4.47 5.48 20.63
CA THR A 514 3.33 4.84 21.30
C THR A 514 2.25 5.85 21.66
N ARG A 515 2.64 7.05 22.09
CA ARG A 515 1.74 8.20 22.29
C ARG A 515 0.95 8.50 21.01
N GLN A 516 1.63 8.58 19.87
CA GLN A 516 1.01 8.79 18.56
C GLN A 516 0.03 7.67 18.19
N GLN A 517 0.42 6.41 18.39
CA GLN A 517 -0.46 5.26 18.11
C GLN A 517 -1.74 5.29 18.96
N LEU A 518 -1.64 5.63 20.26
CA LEU A 518 -2.79 5.79 21.14
C LEU A 518 -3.74 6.90 20.67
N ILE A 519 -3.18 8.08 20.33
CA ILE A 519 -3.97 9.20 19.81
C ILE A 519 -4.66 8.80 18.49
N ALA A 520 -3.94 8.19 17.55
CA ALA A 520 -4.47 7.77 16.27
C ALA A 520 -5.55 6.68 16.38
N ALA A 521 -5.56 5.90 17.47
CA ALA A 521 -6.59 4.91 17.74
C ALA A 521 -7.89 5.51 18.27
N THR A 522 -7.86 6.71 18.85
CA THR A 522 -9.04 7.32 19.51
C THR A 522 -10.29 7.47 18.63
N PRO A 523 -10.24 7.85 17.34
CA PRO A 523 -11.47 8.01 16.56
C PRO A 523 -12.23 6.69 16.34
N ARG A 524 -11.55 5.56 16.50
CA ARG A 524 -12.12 4.21 16.33
C ARG A 524 -12.61 3.58 17.64
N SER A 525 -12.39 4.23 18.79
CA SER A 525 -12.74 3.70 20.10
C SER A 525 -13.26 4.78 21.04
N GLY A 526 -14.55 4.70 21.39
CA GLY A 526 -15.19 5.64 22.31
C GLY A 526 -14.53 5.69 23.69
N ALA A 527 -14.02 4.56 24.17
CA ALA A 527 -13.30 4.48 25.45
C ALA A 527 -11.97 5.26 25.41
N LEU A 528 -11.16 5.06 24.36
CA LEU A 528 -9.90 5.80 24.19
C LEU A 528 -10.16 7.29 23.93
N ALA A 529 -11.15 7.64 23.12
CA ALA A 529 -11.54 9.03 22.90
C ALA A 529 -11.98 9.72 24.20
N GLY A 530 -12.84 9.07 24.99
CA GLY A 530 -13.27 9.58 26.29
C GLY A 530 -12.11 9.83 27.25
N ALA A 531 -11.16 8.89 27.32
CA ALA A 531 -9.98 9.00 28.18
C ALA A 531 -9.01 10.09 27.70
N LEU A 532 -8.77 10.22 26.39
CA LEU A 532 -7.97 11.31 25.82
C LEU A 532 -8.58 12.67 26.14
N LEU A 533 -9.88 12.87 25.89
CA LEU A 533 -10.56 14.13 26.17
C LEU A 533 -10.48 14.49 27.66
N THR A 534 -10.62 13.51 28.55
CA THR A 534 -10.44 13.74 30.00
C THR A 534 -8.99 14.12 30.35
N ALA A 535 -8.00 13.50 29.71
CA ALA A 535 -6.60 13.85 29.93
C ALA A 535 -6.27 15.28 29.44
N LEU A 536 -6.87 15.70 28.32
CA LEU A 536 -6.78 17.07 27.79
C LEU A 536 -7.47 18.09 28.72
N GLU A 537 -8.70 17.81 29.18
CA GLU A 537 -9.44 18.66 30.11
C GLU A 537 -8.68 18.90 31.43
N ARG A 538 -7.92 17.89 31.87
CA ARG A 538 -7.10 17.96 33.08
C ARG A 538 -5.71 18.55 32.86
N GLY A 539 -5.37 18.94 31.63
CA GLY A 539 -4.04 19.47 31.28
C GLY A 539 -2.90 18.45 31.39
N LYS A 540 -3.20 17.15 31.46
CA LYS A 540 -2.20 16.06 31.53
C LYS A 540 -1.55 15.79 30.18
N ILE A 541 -2.32 16.02 29.11
CA ILE A 541 -1.86 15.96 27.73
C ILE A 541 -2.12 17.33 27.15
N LEU A 542 -1.16 17.84 26.38
CA LEU A 542 -1.27 19.15 25.79
C LEU A 542 -2.03 19.06 24.47
N LEU A 543 -2.86 20.06 24.15
CA LEU A 543 -3.64 20.09 22.90
C LEU A 543 -2.73 19.93 21.67
N ILE A 544 -1.52 20.49 21.74
CA ILE A 544 -0.51 20.45 20.67
C ILE A 544 -0.02 19.03 20.35
N GLU A 545 -0.10 18.09 21.31
CA GLU A 545 0.30 16.69 21.10
C GLU A 545 -0.71 15.92 20.24
N VAL A 546 -1.93 16.44 20.07
CA VAL A 546 -2.98 15.83 19.25
C VAL A 546 -2.93 16.38 17.84
N ASP A 547 -2.73 15.48 16.87
CA ASP A 547 -2.68 15.82 15.46
C ASP A 547 -3.98 16.52 14.97
N PRO A 548 -3.90 17.58 14.13
CA PRO A 548 -5.07 18.31 13.65
C PRO A 548 -6.12 17.44 12.96
N SER A 549 -5.71 16.42 12.19
CA SER A 549 -6.64 15.49 11.52
C SER A 549 -7.43 14.65 12.54
N ILE A 550 -6.77 14.28 13.65
CA ILE A 550 -7.42 13.57 14.75
C ILE A 550 -8.36 14.49 15.52
N ARG A 551 -7.99 15.75 15.77
CA ARG A 551 -8.91 16.75 16.36
C ARG A 551 -10.19 16.86 15.55
N GLN A 552 -10.06 16.97 14.22
CA GLN A 552 -11.21 17.02 13.32
C GLN A 552 -12.03 15.73 13.33
N ALA A 553 -11.38 14.57 13.40
CA ALA A 553 -12.07 13.28 13.51
C ALA A 553 -12.88 13.17 14.82
N LEU A 554 -12.33 13.64 15.94
CA LEU A 554 -13.01 13.69 17.24
C LEU A 554 -14.26 14.58 17.21
N GLN A 555 -14.19 15.73 16.52
CA GLN A 555 -15.34 16.63 16.31
C GLN A 555 -16.40 16.07 15.35
N LYS A 556 -16.12 14.97 14.64
CA LYS A 556 -17.06 14.31 13.73
C LYS A 556 -17.52 12.95 14.25
N MET A 557 -17.24 12.63 15.52
CA MET A 557 -17.63 11.35 16.10
C MET A 557 -19.15 11.17 16.16
N SER A 558 -19.57 9.92 16.02
CA SER A 558 -20.98 9.52 16.11
C SER A 558 -21.54 9.67 17.52
N ASN A 559 -20.72 9.49 18.57
CA ASN A 559 -21.14 9.73 19.94
C ASN A 559 -21.29 11.25 20.19
N PRO A 560 -22.49 11.73 20.56
CA PRO A 560 -22.77 13.16 20.68
C PRO A 560 -22.08 13.80 21.90
N GLU A 561 -21.95 13.09 23.03
CA GLU A 561 -21.29 13.64 24.22
C GLU A 561 -19.80 13.89 23.98
N LEU A 562 -19.10 12.91 23.40
CA LEU A 562 -17.68 13.02 23.07
C LEU A 562 -17.43 14.08 22.00
N ARG A 563 -18.32 14.17 21.00
CA ARG A 563 -18.25 15.22 19.97
C ARG A 563 -18.34 16.61 20.59
N GLN A 564 -19.32 16.84 21.47
CA GLN A 564 -19.51 18.14 22.13
C GLN A 564 -18.29 18.52 22.99
N ARG A 565 -17.73 17.56 23.76
CA ARG A 565 -16.50 17.78 24.53
C ARG A 565 -15.32 18.16 23.64
N ALA A 566 -15.13 17.45 22.52
CA ALA A 566 -14.08 17.75 21.56
C ALA A 566 -14.27 19.13 20.91
N GLU A 567 -15.49 19.47 20.49
CA GLU A 567 -15.82 20.81 19.96
C GLU A 567 -15.47 21.90 20.98
N GLN A 568 -15.82 21.73 22.25
CA GLN A 568 -15.54 22.69 23.30
C GLN A 568 -14.04 22.83 23.61
N LEU A 569 -13.31 21.72 23.71
CA LEU A 569 -11.87 21.72 24.00
C LEU A 569 -11.05 22.36 22.89
N PHE A 570 -11.45 22.15 21.64
CA PHE A 570 -10.73 22.69 20.49
C PHE A 570 -11.31 24.05 20.03
N LYS A 571 -12.32 24.60 20.71
CA LYS A 571 -12.85 25.94 20.45
C LYS A 571 -11.96 26.99 21.12
N GLY A 572 -11.23 27.76 20.31
CA GLY A 572 -10.45 28.89 20.82
C GLY A 572 -9.10 28.52 21.43
N ALA A 573 -8.39 27.53 20.86
CA ALA A 573 -6.99 27.24 21.18
C ALA A 573 -6.04 28.35 20.65
N LEU A 574 -6.35 29.61 20.98
CA LEU A 574 -5.60 30.81 20.66
C LEU A 574 -4.99 31.33 21.96
N SER A 575 -3.69 31.62 21.96
CA SER A 575 -3.13 32.48 23.01
C SER A 575 -3.65 33.90 22.79
N PRO A 576 -4.25 34.58 23.79
CA PRO A 576 -4.78 35.94 23.66
C PRO A 576 -3.79 36.96 23.09
N ASP A 577 -2.49 36.75 23.33
CA ASP A 577 -1.41 37.62 22.84
C ASP A 577 -1.10 37.42 21.36
N ARG A 578 -1.30 36.20 20.83
CA ARG A 578 -1.06 35.90 19.41
C ARG A 578 -2.21 36.39 18.52
N ASP A 579 -3.43 36.44 19.07
CA ASP A 579 -4.58 37.05 18.39
C ASP A 579 -4.37 38.53 18.07
N GLN A 580 -3.69 39.27 18.96
CA GLN A 580 -3.37 40.68 18.71
C GLN A 580 -2.33 40.84 17.58
N ALA A 581 -1.31 39.98 17.55
CA ALA A 581 -0.33 39.97 16.46
C ALA A 581 -0.99 39.61 15.11
N ALA A 582 -1.85 38.59 15.11
CA ALA A 582 -2.63 38.19 13.93
C ALA A 582 -3.53 39.33 13.42
N GLN A 583 -4.20 40.05 14.33
CA GLN A 583 -5.01 41.22 13.97
C GLN A 583 -4.16 42.37 13.38
N LYS A 584 -2.99 42.65 13.97
CA LYS A 584 -2.07 43.70 13.51
C LYS A 584 -1.58 43.45 12.09
N PHE A 585 -1.16 42.22 11.78
CA PHE A 585 -0.58 41.88 10.48
C PHE A 585 -1.61 41.38 9.46
N ARG A 586 -2.88 41.23 9.85
CA ARG A 586 -3.98 40.83 8.94
C ARG A 586 -4.02 41.60 7.61
N PRO A 587 -3.76 42.92 7.55
CA PRO A 587 -3.74 43.64 6.27
C PRO A 587 -2.68 43.14 5.28
N ALA A 588 -1.59 42.51 5.73
CA ALA A 588 -0.51 42.02 4.87
C ALA A 588 -0.97 40.94 3.86
N VAL A 589 -2.03 40.20 4.20
CA VAL A 589 -2.61 39.14 3.36
C VAL A 589 -3.07 39.69 2.00
N GLU A 590 -3.71 40.86 2.00
CA GLU A 590 -4.31 41.49 0.82
C GLU A 590 -3.32 42.42 0.08
N MET A 591 -2.18 42.74 0.69
CA MET A 591 -1.20 43.66 0.12
C MET A 591 -0.33 42.97 -0.95
N PRO A 592 -0.02 43.61 -2.08
CA PRO A 592 1.06 43.15 -2.94
C PRO A 592 2.39 43.22 -2.17
N GLY A 593 3.31 42.30 -2.43
CA GLY A 593 4.62 42.29 -1.78
C GLY A 593 5.76 42.00 -2.75
N ASP A 594 6.94 42.53 -2.47
CA ASP A 594 8.19 42.30 -3.19
C ASP A 594 8.81 40.96 -2.78
N ARG A 595 8.84 40.00 -3.72
CA ARG A 595 9.39 38.66 -3.50
C ARG A 595 10.89 38.67 -3.20
N LYS A 596 11.65 39.63 -3.71
CA LYS A 596 13.10 39.68 -3.47
C LYS A 596 13.38 40.13 -2.04
N HIS A 597 12.69 41.16 -1.58
CA HIS A 597 12.78 41.60 -0.19
C HIS A 597 12.23 40.52 0.77
N GLY A 598 11.15 39.84 0.39
CA GLY A 598 10.64 38.67 1.12
C GLY A 598 11.66 37.53 1.26
N ALA A 599 12.45 37.27 0.21
CA ALA A 599 13.52 36.28 0.23
C ALA A 599 14.66 36.67 1.18
N GLU A 600 15.00 37.96 1.27
CA GLU A 600 15.99 38.47 2.23
C GLU A 600 15.50 38.31 3.67
N ILE A 601 14.21 38.57 3.93
CA ILE A 601 13.59 38.33 5.23
C ILE A 601 13.61 36.84 5.58
N PHE A 602 13.23 35.97 4.63
CA PHE A 602 13.26 34.52 4.81
C PHE A 602 14.67 34.01 5.12
N ALA A 603 15.68 34.49 4.39
CA ALA A 603 17.08 34.13 4.60
C ALA A 603 17.57 34.50 6.01
N ARG A 604 17.18 35.69 6.49
CA ARG A 604 17.58 36.18 7.82
C ARG A 604 16.89 35.42 8.95
N THR A 605 15.61 35.11 8.81
CA THR A 605 14.74 34.69 9.92
C THR A 605 14.35 33.21 9.87
N CYS A 606 14.19 32.61 8.69
CA CYS A 606 13.59 31.28 8.53
C CYS A 606 14.61 30.21 8.08
N LEU A 607 15.61 30.60 7.27
CA LEU A 607 16.58 29.68 6.65
C LEU A 607 17.49 28.95 7.66
N GLN A 608 17.61 29.49 8.88
CA GLN A 608 18.32 28.87 10.00
C GLN A 608 17.67 27.58 10.51
N CYS A 609 16.38 27.40 10.24
CA CYS A 609 15.61 26.25 10.70
C CYS A 609 14.99 25.46 9.54
N HIS A 610 14.58 26.14 8.46
CA HIS A 610 13.86 25.54 7.34
C HIS A 610 14.72 25.48 6.09
N ALA A 611 14.54 24.39 5.34
CA ALA A 611 15.12 24.24 4.01
C ALA A 611 14.19 24.81 2.95
N MET A 612 14.76 25.29 1.86
CA MET A 612 14.05 25.71 0.65
C MET A 612 14.86 25.36 -0.58
N GLN A 613 14.32 24.44 -1.39
CA GLN A 613 14.89 23.93 -2.65
C GLN A 613 16.35 23.48 -2.51
N GLY A 614 16.69 22.88 -1.37
CA GLY A 614 18.04 22.38 -1.06
C GLY A 614 18.92 23.32 -0.25
N GLU A 615 18.53 24.59 -0.06
CA GLU A 615 19.26 25.58 0.73
C GLU A 615 18.69 25.69 2.16
N GLY A 616 19.53 25.94 3.17
CA GLY A 616 19.12 26.13 4.56
C GLY A 616 19.15 24.88 5.44
N ALA A 617 18.72 25.04 6.71
CA ALA A 617 18.79 23.97 7.71
C ALA A 617 17.59 23.01 7.68
N ARG A 618 17.75 21.82 8.26
CA ARG A 618 16.69 20.79 8.36
C ARG A 618 16.31 20.51 9.82
N ILE A 619 16.02 21.58 10.55
CA ILE A 619 15.44 21.52 11.89
C ILE A 619 13.91 21.44 11.78
N GLY A 620 13.31 22.37 11.05
CA GLY A 620 11.89 22.34 10.67
C GLY A 620 11.66 21.65 9.32
N PRO A 621 10.40 21.53 8.88
CA PRO A 621 10.06 20.98 7.56
C PRO A 621 10.66 21.79 6.41
N ASP A 622 10.90 21.13 5.28
CA ASP A 622 11.26 21.79 4.03
C ASP A 622 10.07 22.60 3.51
N LEU A 623 10.26 23.89 3.29
CA LEU A 623 9.22 24.84 2.88
C LEU A 623 9.14 25.01 1.35
N SER A 624 9.84 24.20 0.56
CA SER A 624 9.77 24.24 -0.91
C SER A 624 8.35 24.08 -1.46
N GLY A 625 7.50 23.33 -0.76
CA GLY A 625 6.11 23.06 -1.14
C GLY A 625 5.08 23.97 -0.48
N ILE A 626 5.48 24.96 0.33
CA ILE A 626 4.57 25.71 1.21
C ILE A 626 3.60 26.64 0.45
N ALA A 627 3.84 26.86 -0.85
CA ALA A 627 3.03 27.71 -1.71
C ALA A 627 1.55 27.27 -1.84
N THR A 628 1.17 26.07 -1.39
CA THR A 628 -0.23 25.63 -1.35
C THR A 628 -1.04 26.36 -0.30
N HIS A 629 -0.40 26.76 0.81
CA HIS A 629 -1.05 27.43 1.93
C HIS A 629 -1.45 28.84 1.51
N SER A 630 -2.68 29.25 1.84
CA SER A 630 -3.13 30.62 1.56
C SER A 630 -2.31 31.63 2.37
N ARG A 631 -2.32 32.90 1.98
CA ARG A 631 -1.56 33.94 2.71
C ARG A 631 -2.07 34.09 4.15
N GLU A 632 -3.36 33.84 4.38
CA GLU A 632 -3.98 33.79 5.69
C GLU A 632 -3.44 32.62 6.53
N THR A 633 -3.37 31.42 5.95
CA THR A 633 -2.82 30.24 6.64
C THR A 633 -1.36 30.46 6.98
N LEU A 634 -0.55 30.91 6.02
CA LEU A 634 0.87 31.23 6.23
C LEU A 634 1.08 32.28 7.32
N LEU A 635 0.30 33.36 7.29
CA LEU A 635 0.38 34.42 8.29
C LEU A 635 0.11 33.86 9.69
N VAL A 636 -0.92 33.03 9.81
CA VAL A 636 -1.27 32.39 11.07
C VAL A 636 -0.16 31.46 11.55
N ASP A 637 0.39 30.62 10.68
CA ASP A 637 1.45 29.66 11.02
C ASP A 637 2.76 30.36 11.42
N ILE A 638 3.07 31.53 10.83
CA ILE A 638 4.24 32.34 11.19
C ILE A 638 4.06 33.03 12.55
N LEU A 639 2.88 33.59 12.80
CA LEU A 639 2.61 34.39 13.99
C LEU A 639 2.30 33.55 15.23
N ASP A 640 1.77 32.35 15.03
CA ASP A 640 1.42 31.39 16.06
C ASP A 640 1.91 29.98 15.67
N PRO A 641 3.24 29.76 15.67
CA PRO A 641 3.83 28.50 15.21
C PRO A 641 3.44 27.31 16.08
N SER A 642 2.97 27.54 17.30
CA SER A 642 2.49 26.49 18.21
C SER A 642 1.02 26.10 17.96
N ARG A 643 0.29 26.81 17.08
CA ARG A 643 -1.13 26.57 16.80
C ARG A 643 -1.42 25.20 16.19
N GLN A 644 -0.62 24.84 15.18
CA GLN A 644 -0.74 23.60 14.42
C GLN A 644 0.64 23.00 14.19
N VAL A 645 1.13 22.29 15.20
CA VAL A 645 2.39 21.55 15.10
C VAL A 645 2.07 20.11 14.74
N LEU A 646 2.61 19.64 13.62
CA LEU A 646 2.57 18.21 13.33
C LEU A 646 3.36 17.46 14.41
N PRO A 647 2.93 16.26 14.82
CA PRO A 647 3.57 15.52 15.89
C PRO A 647 5.10 15.37 15.77
N ASP A 648 5.64 15.35 14.55
CA ASP A 648 7.08 15.26 14.22
C ASP A 648 7.90 16.51 14.58
N PHE A 649 7.24 17.65 14.79
CA PHE A 649 7.88 18.93 15.09
C PHE A 649 7.54 19.46 16.49
N VAL A 650 6.91 18.64 17.34
CA VAL A 650 6.70 18.98 18.76
C VAL A 650 8.05 18.93 19.48
N SER A 651 8.40 20.00 20.20
CA SER A 651 9.62 20.04 21.02
C SER A 651 9.50 19.15 22.25
N TYR A 652 10.59 18.44 22.55
CA TYR A 652 10.75 17.63 23.75
C TYR A 652 11.96 18.10 24.55
N THR A 653 11.77 18.16 25.86
CA THR A 653 12.86 18.28 26.83
C THR A 653 13.17 16.91 27.42
N VAL A 654 14.45 16.52 27.32
CA VAL A 654 15.03 15.33 27.92
C VAL A 654 15.90 15.77 29.09
N VAL A 655 15.57 15.32 30.30
CA VAL A 655 16.40 15.50 31.49
C VAL A 655 17.09 14.18 31.78
N THR A 656 18.41 14.18 31.89
CA THR A 656 19.19 13.00 32.20
C THR A 656 19.35 12.79 33.71
N THR A 657 19.78 11.60 34.13
CA THR A 657 19.93 11.21 35.54
C THR A 657 21.05 11.97 36.26
N ASP A 658 22.04 12.47 35.52
CA ASP A 658 23.09 13.39 35.97
C ASP A 658 22.66 14.86 35.96
N GLY A 659 21.43 15.16 35.51
CA GLY A 659 20.83 16.50 35.55
C GLY A 659 21.07 17.35 34.29
N GLU A 660 21.72 16.82 33.25
CA GLU A 660 21.79 17.52 31.97
C GLU A 660 20.39 17.63 31.34
N THR A 661 20.16 18.72 30.61
CA THR A 661 18.88 18.98 29.94
C THR A 661 19.13 19.24 28.46
N SER A 662 18.39 18.53 27.61
CA SER A 662 18.48 18.62 26.16
C SER A 662 17.09 18.85 25.57
N THR A 663 16.90 19.97 24.89
CA THR A 663 15.61 20.35 24.28
C THR A 663 15.71 20.31 22.76
N GLY A 664 14.80 19.60 22.09
CA GLY A 664 14.79 19.48 20.63
C GLY A 664 13.75 18.50 20.09
N LEU A 665 13.90 18.11 18.82
CA LEU A 665 12.99 17.19 18.13
C LEU A 665 13.46 15.74 18.26
N ILE A 666 12.53 14.82 18.54
CA ILE A 666 12.84 13.39 18.54
C ILE A 666 12.86 12.88 17.10
N MET A 667 14.06 12.57 16.59
CA MET A 667 14.28 12.07 15.22
C MET A 667 14.18 10.55 15.12
N ALA A 668 14.62 9.84 16.15
CA ALA A 668 14.61 8.40 16.22
C ALA A 668 14.52 7.91 17.66
N GLU A 669 13.86 6.78 17.88
CA GLU A 669 13.78 6.12 19.17
C GLU A 669 13.93 4.61 19.00
N SER A 670 14.62 3.97 19.94
CA SER A 670 14.68 2.51 20.08
C SER A 670 14.32 2.09 21.51
N THR A 671 14.39 0.80 21.80
CA THR A 671 14.29 0.28 23.18
C THR A 671 15.47 0.70 24.06
N ALA A 672 16.59 1.14 23.46
CA ALA A 672 17.82 1.49 24.18
C ALA A 672 18.09 3.00 24.23
N SER A 673 17.68 3.78 23.22
CA SER A 673 18.10 5.18 23.10
C SER A 673 17.05 6.09 22.44
N VAL A 674 17.22 7.39 22.63
CA VAL A 674 16.46 8.47 21.96
C VAL A 674 17.45 9.40 21.28
N THR A 675 17.20 9.74 20.01
CA THR A 675 18.01 10.72 19.26
C THR A 675 17.25 12.04 19.15
N VAL A 676 17.84 13.11 19.68
CA VAL A 676 17.27 14.45 19.76
C VAL A 676 18.04 15.39 18.83
N ARG A 677 17.34 15.99 17.87
CA ARG A 677 17.86 17.06 17.03
C ARG A 677 17.67 18.40 17.70
N ARG A 678 18.78 19.10 17.94
CA ARG A 678 18.81 20.39 18.64
C ARG A 678 19.11 21.51 17.65
N PRO A 679 18.58 22.72 17.88
CA PRO A 679 18.98 23.88 17.09
C PRO A 679 20.48 24.13 17.18
N ASN A 680 21.13 24.35 16.03
CA ASN A 680 22.55 24.73 15.93
C ASN A 680 23.53 23.79 16.64
N ALA A 681 23.16 22.53 16.86
CA ALA A 681 24.00 21.51 17.48
C ALA A 681 23.81 20.14 16.80
N PRO A 682 24.82 19.27 16.82
CA PRO A 682 24.68 17.90 16.34
C PRO A 682 23.58 17.14 17.10
N ASP A 683 22.96 16.19 16.41
CA ASP A 683 22.00 15.25 16.99
C ASP A 683 22.63 14.56 18.22
N ALA A 684 21.90 14.54 19.34
CA ALA A 684 22.31 13.87 20.56
C ALA A 684 21.60 12.54 20.71
N THR A 685 22.34 11.44 20.80
CA THR A 685 21.79 10.13 21.16
C THR A 685 21.98 9.88 22.64
N ILE A 686 20.86 9.80 23.37
CA ILE A 686 20.82 9.64 24.84
C ILE A 686 20.33 8.23 25.15
N GLN A 687 21.05 7.49 25.99
CA GLN A 687 20.61 6.16 26.43
C GLN A 687 19.39 6.28 27.34
N ARG A 688 18.39 5.42 27.17
CA ARG A 688 17.16 5.46 28.00
C ARG A 688 17.46 5.27 29.49
N SER A 689 18.49 4.49 29.83
CA SER A 689 18.96 4.32 31.21
C SER A 689 19.49 5.61 31.85
N GLN A 690 19.86 6.59 31.03
CA GLN A 690 20.30 7.91 31.46
C GLN A 690 19.15 8.92 31.46
N ILE A 691 17.95 8.59 30.97
CA ILE A 691 16.83 9.53 30.91
C ILE A 691 16.06 9.48 32.23
N LYS A 692 16.03 10.61 32.94
CA LYS A 692 15.20 10.82 34.13
C LYS A 692 13.79 11.27 33.75
N GLU A 693 13.67 12.16 32.77
CA GLU A 693 12.39 12.73 32.33
C GLU A 693 12.40 12.98 30.81
N LEU A 694 11.28 12.70 30.15
CA LEU A 694 11.06 12.99 28.73
C LEU A 694 9.67 13.61 28.54
N LYS A 695 9.64 14.94 28.36
CA LYS A 695 8.41 15.72 28.38
C LYS A 695 8.24 16.53 27.08
N ALA A 696 7.00 16.62 26.60
CA ALA A 696 6.66 17.54 25.51
C ALA A 696 6.53 18.97 26.08
N ASP A 697 7.17 19.94 25.43
CA ASP A 697 7.25 21.31 25.95
C ASP A 697 5.99 22.14 25.71
N GLY A 698 5.03 21.59 24.96
CA GLY A 698 3.77 22.28 24.64
C GLY A 698 3.90 23.36 23.57
N LYS A 699 5.07 23.52 22.97
CA LYS A 699 5.38 24.55 21.99
C LYS A 699 6.10 23.96 20.77
N SER A 700 5.98 24.67 19.66
CA SER A 700 6.84 24.44 18.50
C SER A 700 8.29 24.75 18.84
N LEU A 701 9.24 24.10 18.15
CA LEU A 701 10.64 24.53 18.17
C LEU A 701 10.84 25.83 17.37
N MET A 702 9.89 26.18 16.50
CA MET A 702 9.83 27.49 15.86
C MET A 702 9.44 28.54 16.92
N PRO A 703 10.28 29.56 17.16
CA PRO A 703 10.08 30.49 18.27
C PRO A 703 8.89 31.42 18.03
N ASP A 704 8.23 31.83 19.12
CA ASP A 704 7.22 32.90 19.07
C ASP A 704 7.90 34.26 18.82
N GLY A 705 7.17 35.23 18.24
CA GLY A 705 7.67 36.59 18.08
C GLY A 705 8.59 36.81 16.87
N LEU A 706 8.54 35.92 15.87
CA LEU A 706 9.30 36.07 14.62
C LEU A 706 8.94 37.35 13.86
N GLU A 707 7.75 37.90 14.09
CA GLU A 707 7.29 39.18 13.57
C GLU A 707 7.92 40.40 14.26
N ALA A 708 8.71 40.21 15.32
CA ALA A 708 9.37 41.29 16.02
C ALA A 708 10.31 42.05 15.08
N GLY A 709 10.06 43.35 14.91
CA GLY A 709 10.80 44.21 13.99
C GLY A 709 10.34 44.16 12.54
N MET A 710 9.31 43.39 12.20
CA MET A 710 8.67 43.42 10.87
C MET A 710 7.56 44.47 10.83
N THR A 711 7.49 45.21 9.72
CA THR A 711 6.34 46.04 9.36
C THR A 711 5.29 45.21 8.61
N VAL A 712 4.07 45.74 8.46
CA VAL A 712 3.02 45.06 7.69
C VAL A 712 3.43 44.84 6.22
N PRO A 713 4.09 45.80 5.53
CA PRO A 713 4.73 45.54 4.23
C PRO A 713 5.76 44.41 4.24
N ASP A 714 6.66 44.35 5.24
CA ASP A 714 7.67 43.28 5.32
C ASP A 714 7.02 41.89 5.41
N MET A 715 5.93 41.77 6.17
CA MET A 715 5.15 40.53 6.23
C MET A 715 4.48 40.23 4.87
N ALA A 716 3.95 41.23 4.17
CA ALA A 716 3.37 41.04 2.83
C ALA A 716 4.42 40.55 1.82
N ASP A 717 5.64 41.08 1.89
CA ASP A 717 6.80 40.67 1.10
C ASP A 717 7.20 39.22 1.39
N LEU A 718 7.31 38.85 2.68
CA LEU A 718 7.57 37.47 3.11
C LEU A 718 6.50 36.50 2.62
N LEU A 719 5.21 36.84 2.79
CA LEU A 719 4.09 36.03 2.29
C LEU A 719 4.11 35.90 0.76
N SER A 720 4.47 36.96 0.04
CA SER A 720 4.64 36.92 -1.43
C SER A 720 5.75 35.96 -1.85
N PHE A 721 6.87 35.95 -1.14
CA PHE A 721 7.95 35.00 -1.38
C PHE A 721 7.52 33.56 -1.09
N LEU A 722 6.92 33.28 0.08
CA LEU A 722 6.48 31.94 0.47
C LEU A 722 5.39 31.36 -0.45
N ARG A 723 4.58 32.21 -1.08
CA ARG A 723 3.59 31.79 -2.09
C ARG A 723 4.21 31.45 -3.45
N GLN A 724 5.45 31.84 -3.71
CA GLN A 724 6.20 31.54 -4.93
C GLN A 724 7.69 31.36 -4.60
N PRO A 725 8.05 30.30 -3.86
CA PRO A 725 9.40 30.12 -3.34
C PRO A 725 10.39 29.87 -4.48
N GLU A 726 11.47 30.63 -4.50
CA GLU A 726 12.50 30.58 -5.53
C GLU A 726 13.88 30.76 -4.90
N ALA A 727 14.66 29.67 -4.79
CA ALA A 727 15.97 29.71 -4.15
C ALA A 727 16.96 30.68 -4.84
N ALA A 728 16.77 30.97 -6.14
CA ALA A 728 17.59 31.95 -6.85
C ALA A 728 17.46 33.38 -6.30
N LEU A 729 16.39 33.68 -5.56
CA LEU A 729 16.19 34.97 -4.88
C LEU A 729 16.83 35.01 -3.48
N LEU A 730 17.22 33.86 -2.92
CA LEU A 730 17.92 33.83 -1.65
C LEU A 730 19.30 34.48 -1.80
N PRO A 731 19.76 35.24 -0.79
CA PRO A 731 21.13 35.74 -0.76
C PRO A 731 22.10 34.56 -0.83
N LYS A 732 22.99 34.54 -1.81
CA LYS A 732 24.07 33.55 -1.87
C LYS A 732 25.00 33.77 -0.69
N GLU A 733 25.34 32.70 0.03
CA GLU A 733 26.38 32.74 1.06
C GLU A 733 27.67 33.32 0.44
N LYS A 734 28.30 34.25 1.17
CA LYS A 734 29.57 34.85 0.79
C LYS A 734 30.73 33.98 1.23
#